data_AF-A0A1G4IXU6-F1
#
_entry.id   AF-A0A1G4IXU6-F1
#
_cell.length_a   1.000
_cell.length_b   1.000
_cell.length_c   1.000
_cell.angle_alpha   90.00
_cell.angle_beta   90.00
_cell.angle_gamma   90.00
#
_symmetry.space_group_name_H-M   'P 1'
#
loop_
_entity.id
_entity.type
_entity.pdbx_description
1 polymer ?
#
loop_
_entity_poly.entity_id
_entity_poly.type
_entity_poly.pdbx_seq_one_letter_code
_entity_poly.pdbx_strand_id
1 'polypeptide(L)'
;MPDATDFLGGFVAGTQFMMANGERRAIETISVGDQLMKDDGTSVEVTAVPRKVTETVTIDQATKHTAHKKDPTRSPPWGVFKFTCAKRQSFKFATFQVKKDYEKKIGKRIVSIHIEVLTRTRDGREITLVKTRDKIFRPRGDEAVAAQYIAEKMDPYPDNVIYWDCELADLEYLTAAPKTSTYLSFYPLVFEKPVLLPWLEEHFKRDVSGKDLEGMAWLLGFWVGNGFKRGPIFALHSEDLDVSGRLNLNAKLWGMDLIIKKVGPSDSKKANGYLHTYSGTQRNLYHQSPICEVLSGLGFWENGRRGAAKKVPDFVRIDQRIVREAFLAGLIDSDGSTRIQDNKIRVKIVTVLPPVRDAINSIARSLGLNVTVYFYHERVHRLGYHESDAWTFNILGGLNQDILQSILNRCSCERKKNPPIQYTRTRDVEEFEDQGDQENQEDQDDQEDSTVSNSIMDDPETAELENVTPDSYFEEQQGTTDGDVFLNPNRVNFKTGSTVEQEVIGLICSHDCHLLTSDQIVVGSSKLMTEGSDVRVGAVTTCESCESTSSDHWYPLPWDRLTYRRLCRQCSRSLSELLLKCYKHDCNHILKRSHLASFRRSGTAKIRRQIRGNQVAEGYPCTKCGDGIYLKVRKNDRSQQ
;
A
#
# COMPACT_ATOMS: atom_id res chain seq x y z
N MET A 1 -36.76 -7.18 10.80
CA MET A 1 -35.37 -6.89 10.41
C MET A 1 -35.10 -7.69 9.14
N PRO A 2 -34.53 -7.09 8.08
CA PRO A 2 -34.14 -7.86 6.91
C PRO A 2 -33.24 -9.02 7.35
N ASP A 3 -33.42 -10.18 6.74
CA ASP A 3 -32.66 -11.39 7.01
C ASP A 3 -31.17 -11.04 6.83
N ALA A 4 -30.42 -10.94 7.93
CA ALA A 4 -29.06 -10.40 7.96
C ALA A 4 -28.03 -11.29 7.24
N THR A 5 -28.50 -12.25 6.44
CA THR A 5 -27.71 -13.25 5.73
C THR A 5 -27.16 -12.76 4.40
N ASP A 6 -27.74 -11.73 3.77
CA ASP A 6 -27.25 -11.25 2.47
C ASP A 6 -26.51 -9.90 2.57
N PHE A 7 -25.20 -9.95 2.35
CA PHE A 7 -24.30 -8.80 2.39
C PHE A 7 -23.22 -8.89 1.31
N LEU A 8 -22.58 -7.76 1.04
CA LEU A 8 -21.48 -7.61 0.10
C LEU A 8 -20.15 -7.47 0.82
N GLY A 9 -19.13 -8.16 0.30
CA GLY A 9 -17.79 -8.17 0.86
C GLY A 9 -17.63 -9.23 1.95
N GLY A 10 -16.60 -9.05 2.77
CA GLY A 10 -16.24 -9.94 3.86
C GLY A 10 -14.88 -10.59 3.68
N PHE A 11 -14.35 -11.09 4.79
CA PHE A 11 -13.03 -11.72 4.87
C PHE A 11 -13.13 -13.08 5.54
N VAL A 12 -12.15 -13.93 5.25
CA VAL A 12 -12.06 -15.25 5.89
C VAL A 12 -11.55 -15.12 7.32
N ALA A 13 -11.87 -16.11 8.16
CA ALA A 13 -11.32 -16.21 9.51
C ALA A 13 -9.78 -16.13 9.52
N GLY A 14 -9.23 -15.53 10.57
CA GLY A 14 -7.81 -15.24 10.72
C GLY A 14 -7.37 -13.89 10.12
N THR A 15 -8.18 -13.25 9.28
CA THR A 15 -7.88 -11.90 8.76
C THR A 15 -7.89 -10.90 9.92
N GLN A 16 -6.79 -10.17 10.11
CA GLN A 16 -6.65 -9.24 11.24
C GLN A 16 -7.00 -7.79 10.85
N PHE A 17 -7.71 -7.11 11.74
CA PHE A 17 -8.08 -5.69 11.63
C PHE A 17 -7.46 -4.87 12.75
N MET A 18 -7.22 -3.59 12.47
CA MET A 18 -6.82 -2.62 13.48
C MET A 18 -8.06 -2.14 14.24
N MET A 19 -8.06 -2.35 15.55
CA MET A 19 -9.06 -1.79 16.45
C MET A 19 -8.75 -0.32 16.72
N ALA A 20 -9.75 0.47 17.12
CA ALA A 20 -9.60 1.90 17.42
C ALA A 20 -8.56 2.21 18.53
N ASN A 21 -8.19 1.23 19.34
CA ASN A 21 -7.17 1.34 20.40
C ASN A 21 -5.76 0.92 19.93
N GLY A 22 -5.57 0.60 18.65
CA GLY A 22 -4.32 0.12 18.04
C GLY A 22 -4.05 -1.38 18.17
N GLU A 23 -4.93 -2.14 18.82
CA GLU A 23 -4.87 -3.60 18.92
C GLU A 23 -5.13 -4.26 17.56
N ARG A 24 -4.56 -5.45 17.33
CA ARG A 24 -4.90 -6.30 16.19
C ARG A 24 -5.85 -7.40 16.65
N ARG A 25 -7.03 -7.49 16.04
CA ARG A 25 -7.95 -8.60 16.30
C ARG A 25 -8.30 -9.34 15.01
N ALA A 26 -8.42 -10.65 15.12
CA ALA A 26 -8.91 -11.47 14.03
C ALA A 26 -10.41 -11.23 13.82
N ILE A 27 -10.86 -11.23 12.57
CA ILE A 27 -12.22 -10.86 12.18
C ILE A 27 -13.31 -11.68 12.89
N GLU A 28 -13.05 -12.96 13.14
CA GLU A 28 -13.97 -13.87 13.84
C GLU A 28 -14.18 -13.54 15.32
N THR A 29 -13.30 -12.72 15.90
CA THR A 29 -13.38 -12.29 17.31
C THR A 29 -14.06 -10.93 17.48
N ILE A 30 -14.30 -10.21 16.38
CA ILE A 30 -14.95 -8.89 16.40
C ILE A 30 -16.45 -9.06 16.61
N SER A 31 -17.00 -8.29 17.53
CA SER A 31 -18.41 -8.31 17.92
C SER A 31 -19.11 -6.99 17.62
N VAL A 32 -20.45 -7.01 17.60
CA VAL A 32 -21.25 -5.78 17.51
C VAL A 32 -20.95 -4.87 18.71
N GLY A 33 -20.76 -3.58 18.45
CA GLY A 33 -20.34 -2.57 19.42
C GLY A 33 -18.82 -2.37 19.51
N ASP A 34 -18.01 -3.26 18.95
CA ASP A 34 -16.56 -3.05 18.86
C ASP A 34 -16.24 -1.82 17.99
N GLN A 35 -15.12 -1.15 18.32
CA GLN A 35 -14.64 0.04 17.63
C GLN A 35 -13.43 -0.30 16.75
N LEU A 36 -13.58 -0.18 15.43
CA LEU A 36 -12.51 -0.39 14.44
C LEU A 36 -11.84 0.92 14.06
N MET A 37 -10.60 0.82 13.59
CA MET A 37 -9.84 1.96 13.08
C MET A 37 -10.14 2.20 11.60
N LYS A 38 -10.47 3.44 11.26
CA LYS A 38 -10.59 3.92 9.88
C LYS A 38 -9.22 4.27 9.27
N ASP A 39 -9.19 4.50 7.97
CA ASP A 39 -7.98 4.93 7.24
C ASP A 39 -7.44 6.31 7.68
N ASP A 40 -8.30 7.15 8.28
CA ASP A 40 -7.93 8.43 8.90
C ASP A 40 -7.46 8.31 10.37
N GLY A 41 -7.42 7.09 10.93
CA GLY A 41 -7.03 6.82 12.32
C GLY A 41 -8.15 7.01 13.36
N THR A 42 -9.32 7.50 12.98
CA THR A 42 -10.47 7.66 13.89
C THR A 42 -11.27 6.35 14.01
N SER A 43 -12.17 6.27 14.99
CA SER A 43 -12.92 5.06 15.29
C SER A 43 -14.24 4.94 14.53
N VAL A 44 -14.71 3.71 14.34
CA VAL A 44 -16.06 3.41 13.85
C VAL A 44 -16.64 2.18 14.54
N GLU A 45 -17.91 2.27 14.93
CA GLU A 45 -18.64 1.18 15.57
C GLU A 45 -19.10 0.12 14.56
N VAL A 46 -18.92 -1.15 14.92
CA VAL A 46 -19.46 -2.31 14.21
C VAL A 46 -20.92 -2.52 14.60
N THR A 47 -21.83 -2.47 13.64
CA THR A 47 -23.28 -2.62 13.85
C THR A 47 -23.80 -4.02 13.53
N ALA A 48 -23.10 -4.78 12.66
CA ALA A 48 -23.43 -6.17 12.38
C ALA A 48 -22.20 -6.97 11.89
N VAL A 49 -22.18 -8.26 12.21
CA VAL A 49 -21.12 -9.20 11.85
C VAL A 49 -21.71 -10.46 11.18
N PRO A 50 -22.30 -10.34 9.98
CA PRO A 50 -22.94 -11.46 9.30
C PRO A 50 -21.91 -12.45 8.75
N ARG A 51 -22.36 -13.69 8.50
CA ARG A 51 -21.54 -14.75 7.89
C ARG A 51 -22.24 -15.32 6.68
N LYS A 52 -21.48 -15.66 5.64
CA LYS A 52 -22.00 -16.27 4.40
C LYS A 52 -20.91 -17.08 3.71
N VAL A 53 -21.26 -18.19 3.09
CA VAL A 53 -20.37 -18.91 2.16
C VAL A 53 -20.46 -18.24 0.79
N THR A 54 -19.32 -17.84 0.24
CA THR A 54 -19.25 -17.18 -1.06
C THR A 54 -17.93 -17.45 -1.77
N GLU A 55 -17.83 -17.08 -3.04
CA GLU A 55 -16.58 -17.10 -3.77
C GLU A 55 -15.60 -16.07 -3.22
N THR A 56 -14.42 -16.56 -2.86
CA THR A 56 -13.33 -15.76 -2.30
C THR A 56 -12.12 -15.76 -3.22
N VAL A 57 -11.27 -14.75 -3.08
CA VAL A 57 -10.03 -14.60 -3.83
C VAL A 57 -8.92 -14.22 -2.86
N THR A 58 -7.79 -14.91 -2.96
CA THR A 58 -6.58 -14.55 -2.21
C THR A 58 -5.89 -13.37 -2.90
N ILE A 59 -5.44 -12.40 -2.10
CA ILE A 59 -4.62 -11.29 -2.56
C ILE A 59 -3.23 -11.46 -1.95
N ASP A 60 -2.22 -11.49 -2.82
CA ASP A 60 -0.81 -11.58 -2.45
C ASP A 60 -0.08 -10.30 -2.86
N GLN A 61 0.78 -9.76 -1.99
CA GLN A 61 1.72 -8.72 -2.40
C GLN A 61 2.67 -9.25 -3.49
N ALA A 62 2.77 -8.52 -4.60
CA ALA A 62 3.66 -8.89 -5.69
C ALA A 62 5.11 -8.56 -5.33
N THR A 63 5.98 -9.58 -5.37
CA THR A 63 7.43 -9.40 -5.16
C THR A 63 8.23 -9.71 -6.42
N LYS A 64 9.44 -9.15 -6.49
CA LYS A 64 10.48 -9.54 -7.45
C LYS A 64 11.38 -10.67 -6.92
N HIS A 65 11.22 -11.07 -5.66
CA HIS A 65 11.96 -12.18 -5.07
C HIS A 65 11.58 -13.50 -5.76
N THR A 66 12.55 -14.16 -6.38
CA THR A 66 12.34 -15.41 -7.11
C THR A 66 13.26 -16.54 -6.65
N ALA A 67 14.22 -16.29 -5.76
CA ALA A 67 15.20 -17.27 -5.31
C ALA A 67 14.55 -18.55 -4.75
N HIS A 68 13.58 -18.42 -3.83
CA HIS A 68 12.79 -19.53 -3.27
C HIS A 68 11.97 -20.34 -4.30
N LYS A 69 11.77 -19.81 -5.51
CA LYS A 69 11.07 -20.54 -6.58
C LYS A 69 12.02 -21.43 -7.38
N LYS A 70 13.31 -21.07 -7.41
CA LYS A 70 14.37 -21.84 -8.08
C LYS A 70 14.98 -22.86 -7.13
N ASP A 71 15.11 -22.48 -5.86
CA ASP A 71 15.73 -23.28 -4.81
C ASP A 71 14.74 -23.50 -3.64
N PRO A 72 14.23 -24.73 -3.45
CA PRO A 72 13.28 -25.04 -2.37
C PRO A 72 13.87 -24.90 -0.96
N THR A 73 15.20 -24.87 -0.81
CA THR A 73 15.85 -24.66 0.49
C THR A 73 15.80 -23.19 0.90
N ARG A 74 15.52 -22.29 -0.06
CA ARG A 74 15.39 -20.85 0.22
C ARG A 74 13.99 -20.49 0.70
N SER A 75 13.93 -19.65 1.73
CA SER A 75 12.71 -19.20 2.37
C SER A 75 11.95 -18.23 1.48
N PRO A 76 10.61 -18.24 1.53
CA PRO A 76 9.79 -17.26 0.84
C PRO A 76 10.07 -15.83 1.36
N PRO A 77 9.71 -14.79 0.58
CA PRO A 77 9.88 -13.41 1.02
C PRO A 77 9.12 -13.17 2.32
N TRP A 78 9.79 -12.54 3.28
CA TRP A 78 9.20 -12.20 4.58
C TRP A 78 8.58 -10.80 4.56
N GLY A 79 7.57 -10.58 5.43
CA GLY A 79 6.95 -9.28 5.63
C GLY A 79 5.98 -8.86 4.52
N VAL A 80 5.66 -9.75 3.58
CA VAL A 80 4.65 -9.51 2.54
C VAL A 80 3.25 -9.74 3.10
N PHE A 81 2.28 -8.89 2.70
CA PHE A 81 0.89 -9.16 3.08
C PHE A 81 0.28 -10.27 2.22
N LYS A 82 -0.62 -11.03 2.84
CA LYS A 82 -1.42 -12.06 2.19
C LYS A 82 -2.72 -12.26 2.97
N PHE A 83 -3.85 -12.09 2.30
CA PHE A 83 -5.17 -12.33 2.91
C PHE A 83 -6.16 -12.79 1.86
N THR A 84 -7.32 -13.31 2.30
CA THR A 84 -8.37 -13.79 1.42
C THR A 84 -9.70 -13.13 1.76
N CYS A 85 -10.42 -12.67 0.74
CA CYS A 85 -11.68 -11.95 0.90
C CYS A 85 -12.71 -12.38 -0.14
N ALA A 86 -13.96 -12.01 0.08
CA ALA A 86 -15.01 -12.18 -0.91
C ALA A 86 -14.67 -11.45 -2.22
N LYS A 87 -15.09 -11.99 -3.36
CA LYS A 87 -14.95 -11.35 -4.68
C LYS A 87 -15.52 -9.93 -4.74
N ARG A 88 -16.60 -9.68 -3.98
CA ARG A 88 -17.31 -8.40 -3.92
C ARG A 88 -16.79 -7.47 -2.83
N GLN A 89 -15.67 -7.79 -2.19
CA GLN A 89 -15.03 -6.91 -1.22
C GLN A 89 -14.50 -5.66 -1.93
N SER A 90 -14.85 -4.49 -1.41
CA SER A 90 -14.37 -3.20 -1.91
C SER A 90 -13.00 -2.84 -1.35
N PHE A 91 -12.14 -2.29 -2.19
CA PHE A 91 -10.81 -1.79 -1.84
C PHE A 91 -10.59 -0.38 -2.38
N LYS A 92 -9.72 0.36 -1.69
CA LYS A 92 -9.23 1.67 -2.14
C LYS A 92 -7.99 1.48 -3.00
N PHE A 93 -8.15 1.62 -4.31
CA PHE A 93 -7.07 1.50 -5.28
C PHE A 93 -6.47 2.86 -5.64
N ALA A 94 -5.22 2.83 -6.07
CA ALA A 94 -4.53 3.96 -6.64
C ALA A 94 -4.04 3.60 -8.04
N THR A 95 -4.39 4.40 -9.06
CA THR A 95 -3.92 4.20 -10.43
C THR A 95 -3.12 5.40 -10.90
N PHE A 96 -1.88 5.18 -11.35
CA PHE A 96 -1.10 6.25 -11.97
C PHE A 96 -1.76 6.72 -13.26
N GLN A 97 -1.89 8.03 -13.37
CA GLN A 97 -2.37 8.68 -14.56
C GLN A 97 -1.26 8.73 -15.59
N VAL A 98 -1.32 7.83 -16.56
CA VAL A 98 -0.37 7.77 -17.66
C VAL A 98 -0.92 8.57 -18.82
N LYS A 99 -0.15 9.57 -19.26
CA LYS A 99 -0.36 10.28 -20.52
C LYS A 99 0.53 9.67 -21.60
N LYS A 100 -0.04 9.33 -22.75
CA LYS A 100 0.70 9.04 -23.98
C LYS A 100 0.27 10.01 -25.05
N ASP A 101 1.23 10.68 -25.66
CA ASP A 101 1.01 11.63 -26.76
C ASP A 101 1.84 11.15 -27.95
N TYR A 102 1.16 10.76 -29.01
CA TYR A 102 1.81 10.14 -30.17
C TYR A 102 1.05 10.44 -31.45
N GLU A 103 1.76 10.38 -32.58
CA GLU A 103 1.19 10.57 -33.90
C GLU A 103 1.00 9.21 -34.60
N LYS A 104 -0.19 8.96 -35.14
CA LYS A 104 -0.42 7.79 -36.01
C LYS A 104 0.09 8.08 -37.42
N LYS A 105 0.44 7.03 -38.18
CA LYS A 105 0.90 7.08 -39.59
C LYS A 105 0.02 7.90 -40.56
N ILE A 106 -1.21 8.27 -40.17
CA ILE A 106 -2.17 9.08 -40.95
C ILE A 106 -2.02 10.59 -40.64
N GLY A 107 -0.98 11.00 -39.90
CA GLY A 107 -0.76 12.40 -39.52
C GLY A 107 -1.78 12.91 -38.50
N LYS A 108 -2.29 12.03 -37.62
CA LYS A 108 -3.24 12.43 -36.55
C LYS A 108 -2.54 12.30 -35.21
N ARG A 109 -2.55 13.38 -34.43
CA ARG A 109 -2.08 13.38 -33.03
C ARG A 109 -3.14 12.74 -32.14
N ILE A 110 -2.72 11.84 -31.26
CA ILE A 110 -3.58 11.16 -30.31
C ILE A 110 -2.99 11.35 -28.91
N VAL A 111 -3.83 11.84 -28.02
CA VAL A 111 -3.52 11.90 -26.59
C VAL A 111 -4.37 10.85 -25.89
N SER A 112 -3.71 9.88 -25.27
CA SER A 112 -4.29 8.83 -24.45
C SER A 112 -4.03 9.12 -22.98
N ILE A 113 -5.08 9.24 -22.16
CA ILE A 113 -4.96 9.54 -20.72
C ILE A 113 -5.77 8.50 -19.93
N HIS A 114 -5.25 8.06 -18.80
CA HIS A 114 -6.04 7.30 -17.81
C HIS A 114 -7.04 8.23 -17.12
N ILE A 115 -8.33 7.94 -17.22
CA ILE A 115 -9.39 8.71 -16.55
C ILE A 115 -10.45 7.77 -15.97
N GLU A 116 -11.23 8.25 -15.02
CA GLU A 116 -12.41 7.54 -14.52
C GLU A 116 -13.54 7.55 -15.54
N VAL A 117 -14.17 6.39 -15.72
CA VAL A 117 -15.21 6.17 -16.72
C VAL A 117 -16.27 5.23 -16.16
N LEU A 118 -17.54 5.65 -16.28
CA LEU A 118 -18.67 4.79 -16.02
C LEU A 118 -18.67 3.59 -16.97
N THR A 119 -18.64 2.39 -16.42
CA THR A 119 -18.56 1.12 -17.12
C THR A 119 -19.68 0.24 -16.68
N ARG A 120 -20.35 -0.39 -17.65
CA ARG A 120 -21.36 -1.39 -17.37
C ARG A 120 -20.74 -2.78 -17.33
N THR A 121 -20.95 -3.48 -16.23
CA THR A 121 -20.50 -4.86 -15.99
C THR A 121 -21.41 -5.87 -16.69
N ARG A 122 -20.98 -7.14 -16.75
CA ARG A 122 -21.75 -8.25 -17.33
C ARG A 122 -23.05 -8.53 -16.59
N ASP A 123 -23.06 -8.34 -15.27
CA ASP A 123 -24.25 -8.47 -14.42
C ASP A 123 -25.20 -7.26 -14.52
N GLY A 124 -24.81 -6.22 -15.25
CA GLY A 124 -25.64 -5.06 -15.56
C GLY A 124 -25.46 -3.86 -14.62
N ARG A 125 -24.63 -3.96 -13.58
CA ARG A 125 -24.25 -2.82 -12.72
C ARG A 125 -23.51 -1.75 -13.50
N GLU A 126 -23.66 -0.50 -13.08
CA GLU A 126 -22.83 0.62 -13.54
C GLU A 126 -21.80 0.94 -12.46
N ILE A 127 -20.53 0.82 -12.81
CA ILE A 127 -19.39 1.02 -11.91
C ILE A 127 -18.43 2.05 -12.49
N THR A 128 -17.76 2.81 -11.63
CA THR A 128 -16.70 3.72 -12.04
C THR A 128 -15.37 2.95 -12.08
N LEU A 129 -14.66 3.02 -13.20
CA LEU A 129 -13.36 2.37 -13.37
C LEU A 129 -12.37 3.32 -14.06
N VAL A 130 -11.08 3.13 -13.78
CA VAL A 130 -10.03 3.82 -14.53
C VAL A 130 -9.80 3.16 -15.89
N LYS A 131 -9.96 3.93 -16.97
CA LYS A 131 -9.74 3.47 -18.35
C LYS A 131 -8.86 4.44 -19.12
N THR A 132 -8.12 3.90 -20.10
CA THR A 132 -7.44 4.74 -21.09
C THR A 132 -8.47 5.32 -22.05
N ARG A 133 -8.49 6.66 -22.17
CA ARG A 133 -9.32 7.38 -23.15
C ARG A 133 -8.43 8.11 -24.13
N ASP A 134 -8.70 7.86 -25.40
CA ASP A 134 -8.02 8.49 -26.53
C ASP A 134 -8.84 9.69 -27.00
N LYS A 135 -8.18 10.84 -27.13
CA LYS A 135 -8.70 12.01 -27.84
C LYS A 135 -7.81 12.34 -29.02
N ILE A 136 -8.43 12.57 -30.17
CA ILE A 136 -7.74 12.80 -31.44
C ILE A 136 -7.72 14.31 -31.70
N PHE A 137 -6.55 14.81 -32.07
CA PHE A 137 -6.31 16.21 -32.41
C PHE A 137 -5.72 16.32 -33.81
N ARG A 138 -5.88 17.49 -34.44
CA ARG A 138 -5.16 17.80 -35.67
C ARG A 138 -3.67 17.92 -35.37
N PRO A 139 -2.78 17.47 -36.28
CA PRO A 139 -1.33 17.49 -36.06
C PRO A 139 -0.75 18.91 -35.96
N ARG A 140 -1.40 19.90 -36.60
CA ARG A 140 -1.04 21.32 -36.52
C ARG A 140 -2.30 22.14 -36.19
N GLY A 141 -2.13 23.16 -35.36
CA GLY A 141 -3.19 24.12 -35.00
C GLY A 141 -3.99 23.80 -33.73
N ASP A 142 -3.98 22.54 -33.27
CA ASP A 142 -4.73 22.13 -32.05
C ASP A 142 -3.83 22.00 -30.81
N GLU A 143 -2.60 22.52 -30.83
CA GLU A 143 -1.64 22.36 -29.73
C GLU A 143 -2.16 22.91 -28.40
N ALA A 144 -2.73 24.12 -28.43
CA ALA A 144 -3.33 24.74 -27.25
C ALA A 144 -4.56 23.96 -26.75
N VAL A 145 -5.38 23.41 -27.67
CA VAL A 145 -6.57 22.62 -27.33
C VAL A 145 -6.18 21.27 -26.72
N ALA A 146 -5.11 20.65 -27.21
CA ALA A 146 -4.54 19.44 -26.66
C ALA A 146 -3.95 19.69 -25.26
N ALA A 147 -3.20 20.78 -25.09
CA ALA A 147 -2.66 21.19 -23.79
C ALA A 147 -3.78 21.46 -22.77
N GLN A 148 -4.83 22.19 -23.17
CA GLN A 148 -5.99 22.44 -22.34
C GLN A 148 -6.71 21.15 -21.94
N TYR A 149 -6.89 20.21 -22.87
CA TYR A 149 -7.49 18.91 -22.56
C TYR A 149 -6.62 18.09 -21.59
N ILE A 150 -5.31 18.13 -21.74
CA ILE A 150 -4.37 17.45 -20.83
C ILE A 150 -4.52 18.06 -19.43
N ALA A 151 -4.44 19.37 -19.30
CA ALA A 151 -4.61 20.09 -18.04
C ALA A 151 -5.97 19.76 -17.40
N GLU A 152 -7.08 19.93 -18.14
CA GLU A 152 -8.44 19.63 -17.66
C GLU A 152 -8.58 18.20 -17.10
N LYS A 153 -7.88 17.21 -17.68
CA LYS A 153 -7.97 15.81 -17.23
C LYS A 153 -6.93 15.41 -16.20
N MET A 154 -5.81 16.12 -16.10
CA MET A 154 -4.71 15.76 -15.20
C MET A 154 -4.62 16.64 -13.95
N ASP A 155 -4.99 17.93 -14.05
CA ASP A 155 -4.95 18.89 -12.95
C ASP A 155 -5.76 18.47 -11.70
N PRO A 156 -6.89 17.74 -11.81
CA PRO A 156 -7.58 17.22 -10.63
C PRO A 156 -6.77 16.22 -9.79
N TYR A 157 -5.63 15.75 -10.30
CA TYR A 157 -4.79 14.70 -9.71
C TYR A 157 -3.35 15.21 -9.53
N PRO A 158 -3.05 15.98 -8.45
CA PRO A 158 -1.78 16.70 -8.29
C PRO A 158 -0.52 15.82 -8.30
N ASP A 159 -0.65 14.53 -7.95
CA ASP A 159 0.45 13.55 -8.01
C ASP A 159 0.41 12.63 -9.26
N ASN A 160 -0.45 12.95 -10.24
CA ASN A 160 -0.81 12.06 -11.34
C ASN A 160 -1.31 10.70 -10.82
N VAL A 161 -2.11 10.69 -9.76
CA VAL A 161 -2.69 9.48 -9.15
C VAL A 161 -4.18 9.66 -8.98
N ILE A 162 -4.93 8.66 -9.45
CA ILE A 162 -6.37 8.55 -9.28
C ILE A 162 -6.60 7.58 -8.13
N TYR A 163 -7.15 8.06 -7.01
CA TYR A 163 -7.64 7.22 -5.92
C TYR A 163 -9.11 6.91 -6.13
N TRP A 164 -9.48 5.64 -6.07
CA TRP A 164 -10.82 5.18 -6.43
C TRP A 164 -11.17 3.87 -5.72
N ASP A 165 -12.46 3.66 -5.47
CA ASP A 165 -12.98 2.44 -4.85
C ASP A 165 -13.47 1.45 -5.91
N CYS A 166 -13.22 0.16 -5.67
CA CYS A 166 -13.67 -0.89 -6.58
C CYS A 166 -13.85 -2.22 -5.85
N GLU A 167 -14.89 -2.98 -6.22
CA GLU A 167 -14.99 -4.39 -5.84
C GLU A 167 -13.86 -5.19 -6.53
N LEU A 168 -13.24 -6.14 -5.81
CA LEU A 168 -12.11 -6.90 -6.34
C LEU A 168 -12.43 -7.63 -7.65
N ALA A 169 -13.62 -8.20 -7.77
CA ALA A 169 -14.08 -8.87 -8.98
C ALA A 169 -14.12 -7.95 -10.21
N ASP A 170 -14.40 -6.66 -9.98
CA ASP A 170 -14.56 -5.69 -11.07
C ASP A 170 -13.23 -5.23 -11.67
N LEU A 171 -12.09 -5.61 -11.08
CA LEU A 171 -10.76 -5.45 -11.68
C LEU A 171 -10.61 -6.21 -13.00
N GLU A 172 -11.48 -7.19 -13.30
CA GLU A 172 -11.49 -7.88 -14.59
C GLU A 172 -11.84 -6.94 -15.77
N TYR A 173 -12.57 -5.85 -15.50
CA TYR A 173 -12.99 -4.89 -16.52
C TYR A 173 -11.93 -3.82 -16.84
N LEU A 174 -10.82 -3.80 -16.11
CA LEU A 174 -9.68 -2.95 -16.42
C LEU A 174 -8.97 -3.45 -17.68
N THR A 175 -8.64 -2.53 -18.57
CA THR A 175 -7.75 -2.83 -19.70
C THR A 175 -6.31 -3.00 -19.20
N ALA A 176 -5.45 -3.62 -20.01
CA ALA A 176 -4.09 -3.98 -19.59
C ALA A 176 -3.29 -2.78 -19.05
N ALA A 177 -3.36 -1.61 -19.71
CA ALA A 177 -2.56 -0.45 -19.31
C ALA A 177 -2.95 0.13 -17.93
N PRO A 178 -4.23 0.50 -17.66
CA PRO A 178 -4.67 0.86 -16.32
C PRO A 178 -4.38 -0.23 -15.29
N LYS A 179 -4.64 -1.51 -15.61
CA LYS A 179 -4.40 -2.63 -14.69
C LYS A 179 -2.94 -2.74 -14.25
N THR A 180 -1.98 -2.52 -15.15
CA THR A 180 -0.54 -2.49 -14.81
C THR A 180 -0.13 -1.26 -14.00
N SER A 181 -0.94 -0.21 -14.00
CA SER A 181 -0.72 1.03 -13.27
C SER A 181 -1.57 1.13 -11.99
N THR A 182 -2.36 0.11 -11.67
CA THR A 182 -3.23 0.06 -10.47
C THR A 182 -2.52 -0.69 -9.33
N TYR A 183 -2.59 -0.10 -8.14
CA TYR A 183 -1.96 -0.57 -6.91
C TYR A 183 -2.99 -0.59 -5.79
N LEU A 184 -2.77 -1.44 -4.79
CA LEU A 184 -3.48 -1.32 -3.52
C LEU A 184 -2.90 -0.14 -2.73
N SER A 185 -3.79 0.60 -2.07
CA SER A 185 -3.36 1.68 -1.18
C SER A 185 -2.97 1.11 0.18
N PHE A 186 -1.79 1.49 0.64
CA PHE A 186 -1.20 1.11 1.91
C PHE A 186 -1.12 2.37 2.78
N TYR A 187 -1.71 2.36 3.97
CA TYR A 187 -1.85 3.58 4.77
C TYR A 187 -0.93 3.61 6.00
N PRO A 188 -0.29 4.76 6.29
CA PRO A 188 0.41 4.94 7.56
C PRO A 188 -0.54 4.87 8.76
N LEU A 189 0.00 4.68 9.96
CA LEU A 189 -0.75 4.80 11.21
C LEU A 189 -0.67 6.24 11.71
N VAL A 190 -1.71 7.01 11.39
CA VAL A 190 -1.94 8.36 11.91
C VAL A 190 -2.38 8.32 13.38
N PHE A 191 -3.02 7.23 13.78
CA PHE A 191 -3.38 6.98 15.18
C PHE A 191 -2.14 6.87 16.07
N GLU A 192 -2.20 7.56 17.23
CA GLU A 192 -1.17 7.50 18.26
C GLU A 192 -1.78 7.15 19.61
N LYS A 193 -1.18 6.19 20.29
CA LYS A 193 -1.46 5.82 21.67
C LYS A 193 -0.16 5.99 22.47
N PRO A 194 0.04 7.14 23.12
CA PRO A 194 1.21 7.37 23.94
C PRO A 194 1.31 6.30 25.03
N VAL A 195 2.41 5.55 25.06
CA VAL A 195 2.70 4.56 26.11
C VAL A 195 4.01 4.90 26.79
N LEU A 196 5.05 5.22 26.03
CA LEU A 196 6.36 5.55 26.59
C LEU A 196 6.29 6.80 27.48
N LEU A 197 5.70 7.90 27.01
CA LEU A 197 5.64 9.15 27.76
C LEU A 197 4.90 9.00 29.11
N PRO A 198 3.64 8.53 29.17
CA PRO A 198 2.94 8.36 30.44
C PRO A 198 3.65 7.39 31.39
N TRP A 199 4.24 6.32 30.84
CA TRP A 199 4.99 5.36 31.66
C TRP A 199 6.23 6.00 32.30
N LEU A 200 6.98 6.80 31.54
CA LEU A 200 8.16 7.50 32.07
C LEU A 200 7.78 8.50 33.16
N GLU A 201 6.72 9.29 32.96
CA GLU A 201 6.25 10.27 33.94
C GLU A 201 5.76 9.60 35.23
N GLU A 202 4.95 8.55 35.10
CA GLU A 202 4.42 7.80 36.25
C GLU A 202 5.54 7.06 37.01
N HIS A 203 6.43 6.39 36.29
CA HIS A 203 7.47 5.55 36.89
C HIS A 203 8.54 6.38 37.59
N PHE A 204 9.03 7.44 36.94
CA PHE A 204 10.09 8.29 37.49
C PHE A 204 9.56 9.47 38.32
N LYS A 205 8.23 9.66 38.37
CA LYS A 205 7.56 10.74 39.13
C LYS A 205 8.13 12.11 38.81
N ARG A 206 8.38 12.36 37.52
CA ARG A 206 8.90 13.63 36.99
C ARG A 206 8.22 13.97 35.69
N ASP A 207 8.12 15.26 35.40
CA ASP A 207 7.73 15.71 34.06
C ASP A 207 8.81 15.34 33.05
N VAL A 208 8.39 14.88 31.87
CA VAL A 208 9.28 14.41 30.80
C VAL A 208 9.15 15.37 29.62
N SER A 209 10.23 16.09 29.32
CA SER A 209 10.25 16.99 28.17
C SER A 209 10.28 16.22 26.85
N GLY A 210 9.95 16.88 25.73
CA GLY A 210 10.12 16.27 24.40
C GLY A 210 11.55 15.79 24.12
N LYS A 211 12.56 16.49 24.67
CA LYS A 211 13.98 16.07 24.61
C LYS A 211 14.24 14.79 25.40
N ASP A 212 13.68 14.69 26.61
CA ASP A 212 13.79 13.48 27.43
C ASP A 212 13.17 12.27 26.73
N LEU A 213 11.98 12.46 26.16
CA LEU A 213 11.24 11.42 25.43
C LEU A 213 12.00 10.96 24.18
N GLU A 214 12.45 11.90 23.35
CA GLU A 214 13.27 11.59 22.17
C GLU A 214 14.56 10.88 22.57
N GLY A 215 15.25 11.36 23.60
CA GLY A 215 16.49 10.78 24.11
C GLY A 215 16.30 9.35 24.59
N MET A 216 15.23 9.07 25.35
CA MET A 216 14.92 7.70 25.80
C MET A 216 14.55 6.79 24.62
N ALA A 217 13.69 7.26 23.70
CA ALA A 217 13.30 6.48 22.53
C ALA A 217 14.50 6.13 21.64
N TRP A 218 15.42 7.09 21.43
CA TRP A 218 16.69 6.86 20.73
C TRP A 218 17.57 5.84 21.48
N LEU A 219 17.72 5.96 22.81
CA LEU A 219 18.49 5.00 23.62
C LEU A 219 17.96 3.58 23.49
N LEU A 220 16.63 3.41 23.47
CA LEU A 220 15.99 2.11 23.28
C LEU A 220 16.27 1.53 21.89
N GLY A 221 16.14 2.34 20.84
CA GLY A 221 16.48 1.94 19.47
C GLY A 221 17.95 1.53 19.33
N PHE A 222 18.84 2.33 19.89
CA PHE A 222 20.29 2.09 19.89
C PHE A 222 20.65 0.82 20.69
N TRP A 223 19.99 0.58 21.82
CA TRP A 223 20.14 -0.65 22.60
C TRP A 223 19.65 -1.88 21.84
N VAL A 224 18.54 -1.76 21.11
CA VAL A 224 18.00 -2.87 20.31
C VAL A 224 19.01 -3.34 19.26
N GLY A 225 19.71 -2.43 18.58
CA GLY A 225 20.83 -2.78 17.70
C GLY A 225 22.07 -3.24 18.47
N ASN A 226 22.80 -2.31 19.07
CA ASN A 226 24.14 -2.55 19.62
C ASN A 226 24.22 -2.75 21.14
N GLY A 227 23.09 -2.75 21.85
CA GLY A 227 23.05 -3.02 23.28
C GLY A 227 23.32 -4.49 23.63
N PHE A 228 23.89 -4.75 24.80
CA PHE A 228 24.04 -6.11 25.31
C PHE A 228 22.80 -6.51 26.10
N LYS A 229 22.31 -7.75 25.92
CA LYS A 229 21.17 -8.27 26.69
C LYS A 229 21.34 -8.23 28.21
N ARG A 230 22.59 -8.20 28.70
CA ARG A 230 22.93 -8.21 30.13
C ARG A 230 22.73 -6.86 30.83
N GLY A 231 22.48 -5.76 30.13
CA GLY A 231 22.29 -4.45 30.77
C GLY A 231 22.51 -3.26 29.86
N PRO A 232 22.82 -2.07 30.44
CA PRO A 232 22.95 -0.82 29.71
C PRO A 232 24.38 -0.67 29.19
N ILE A 233 24.81 -1.68 28.45
CA ILE A 233 26.14 -1.79 27.85
C ILE A 233 25.96 -1.80 26.35
N PHE A 234 26.82 -1.11 25.61
CA PHE A 234 26.69 -0.90 24.17
C PHE A 234 28.01 -1.24 23.48
N ALA A 235 27.92 -1.97 22.36
CA ALA A 235 29.05 -2.14 21.47
C ALA A 235 29.25 -0.83 20.69
N LEU A 236 30.45 -0.26 20.79
CA LEU A 236 30.80 1.03 20.19
C LEU A 236 32.07 0.90 19.36
N HIS A 237 32.27 1.88 18.49
CA HIS A 237 33.53 2.14 17.83
C HIS A 237 34.19 3.33 18.53
N SER A 238 35.44 3.18 19.00
CA SER A 238 36.11 4.18 19.85
C SER A 238 36.34 5.53 19.18
N GLU A 239 36.30 5.57 17.84
CA GLU A 239 36.46 6.79 17.05
C GLU A 239 35.13 7.38 16.58
N ASP A 240 33.98 6.72 16.83
CA ASP A 240 32.66 7.25 16.45
C ASP A 240 32.18 8.24 17.50
N LEU A 241 32.85 9.40 17.54
CA LEU A 241 32.64 10.43 18.55
C LEU A 241 31.22 10.97 18.52
N ASP A 242 30.62 11.13 17.33
CA ASP A 242 29.24 11.59 17.16
C ASP A 242 28.24 10.70 17.91
N VAL A 243 28.31 9.38 17.67
CA VAL A 243 27.43 8.40 18.32
C VAL A 243 27.68 8.34 19.81
N SER A 244 28.94 8.35 20.23
CA SER A 244 29.29 8.32 21.65
C SER A 244 28.88 9.59 22.40
N GLY A 245 28.96 10.75 21.73
CA GLY A 245 28.53 12.05 22.22
C GLY A 245 27.02 12.08 22.41
N ARG A 246 26.25 11.63 21.41
CA ARG A 246 24.79 11.50 21.50
C ARG A 246 24.36 10.52 22.60
N LEU A 247 25.04 9.38 22.70
CA LEU A 247 24.79 8.39 23.76
C LEU A 247 25.00 9.01 25.15
N ASN A 248 26.10 9.74 25.36
CA ASN A 248 26.38 10.45 26.61
C ASN A 248 25.34 11.54 26.92
N LEU A 249 24.99 12.33 25.91
CA LEU A 249 24.01 13.40 26.03
C LEU A 249 22.62 12.87 26.43
N ASN A 250 22.14 11.84 25.74
CA ASN A 250 20.88 11.19 26.06
C ASN A 250 20.94 10.49 27.42
N ALA A 251 22.09 9.93 27.81
CA ALA A 251 22.28 9.34 29.13
C ALA A 251 22.16 10.41 30.24
N LYS A 252 22.77 11.58 30.06
CA LYS A 252 22.75 12.68 31.02
C LYS A 252 21.34 13.24 31.26
N LEU A 253 20.47 13.27 30.23
CA LEU A 253 19.06 13.63 30.39
C LEU A 253 18.34 12.74 31.43
N TRP A 254 18.83 11.52 31.62
CA TRP A 254 18.29 10.54 32.55
C TRP A 254 19.21 10.30 33.75
N GLY A 255 20.12 11.23 34.06
CA GLY A 255 21.02 11.12 35.22
C GLY A 255 21.99 9.94 35.15
N MET A 256 22.33 9.49 33.94
CA MET A 256 23.32 8.45 33.70
C MET A 256 24.59 9.04 33.07
N ASP A 257 25.75 8.50 33.41
CA ASP A 257 27.04 8.84 32.79
C ASP A 257 27.54 7.72 31.88
N LEU A 258 28.07 8.10 30.72
CA LEU A 258 28.72 7.17 29.79
C LEU A 258 30.20 6.98 30.15
N ILE A 259 30.61 5.72 30.33
CA ILE A 259 32.02 5.33 30.43
C ILE A 259 32.35 4.41 29.27
N ILE A 260 33.38 4.76 28.50
CA ILE A 260 33.82 3.98 27.34
C ILE A 260 35.09 3.23 27.71
N LYS A 261 35.13 1.92 27.43
CA LYS A 261 36.32 1.07 27.60
C LYS A 261 36.67 0.40 26.29
N LYS A 262 37.90 0.58 25.80
CA LYS A 262 38.41 -0.15 24.62
C LYS A 262 38.44 -1.67 24.90
N VAL A 263 38.20 -2.46 23.86
CA VAL A 263 38.15 -3.92 23.91
C VAL A 263 39.03 -4.49 22.81
N GLY A 264 39.94 -5.39 23.17
CA GLY A 264 40.86 -6.05 22.25
C GLY A 264 42.28 -5.46 22.33
N PRO A 265 43.14 -5.76 21.33
CA PRO A 265 44.49 -5.20 21.21
C PRO A 265 44.50 -3.66 21.21
N SER A 266 45.65 -3.04 21.48
CA SER A 266 45.83 -1.57 21.53
C SER A 266 45.25 -0.84 20.31
N ASP A 267 45.36 -1.46 19.14
CA ASP A 267 45.00 -0.87 17.84
C ASP A 267 43.52 -1.16 17.47
N SER A 268 42.82 -1.94 18.30
CA SER A 268 41.40 -2.22 18.12
C SER A 268 40.58 -0.97 18.36
N LYS A 269 39.75 -0.64 17.38
CA LYS A 269 38.75 0.42 17.48
C LYS A 269 37.47 -0.03 18.18
N LYS A 270 37.41 -1.28 18.66
CA LYS A 270 36.24 -1.80 19.37
C LYS A 270 36.23 -1.26 20.79
N ALA A 271 35.08 -0.79 21.24
CA ALA A 271 34.87 -0.33 22.60
C ALA A 271 33.52 -0.78 23.14
N ASN A 272 33.38 -0.77 24.46
CA ASN A 272 32.12 -0.93 25.15
C ASN A 272 31.79 0.36 25.90
N GLY A 273 30.60 0.92 25.64
CA GLY A 273 30.01 1.98 26.44
C GLY A 273 29.19 1.40 27.58
N TYR A 274 29.33 1.96 28.78
CA TYR A 274 28.59 1.57 29.97
C TYR A 274 27.86 2.80 30.50
N LEU A 275 26.53 2.71 30.64
CA LEU A 275 25.75 3.77 31.27
C LEU A 275 25.60 3.49 32.76
N HIS A 276 26.14 4.39 33.58
CA HIS A 276 26.17 4.25 35.03
C HIS A 276 25.31 5.29 35.71
N THR A 277 24.69 4.90 36.82
CA THR A 277 24.14 5.83 37.81
C THR A 277 25.01 5.85 39.06
N TYR A 278 24.78 6.82 39.93
CA TYR A 278 25.55 6.99 41.17
C TYR A 278 24.63 7.03 42.39
N SER A 279 25.03 6.32 43.44
CA SER A 279 24.45 6.46 44.77
C SER A 279 25.56 7.00 45.68
N GLY A 280 25.62 8.33 45.80
CA GLY A 280 26.79 9.01 46.40
C GLY A 280 28.02 8.85 45.50
N THR A 281 29.10 8.30 46.05
CA THR A 281 30.33 8.00 45.28
C THR A 281 30.32 6.61 44.64
N GLN A 282 29.33 5.77 44.98
CA GLN A 282 29.25 4.42 44.46
C GLN A 282 28.63 4.39 43.06
N ARG A 283 29.39 3.83 42.13
CA ARG A 283 28.95 3.63 40.74
C ARG A 283 28.09 2.38 40.63
N ASN A 284 26.93 2.53 40.02
CA ASN A 284 25.96 1.48 39.81
C ASN A 284 25.72 1.28 38.31
N LEU A 285 25.85 0.05 37.83
CA LEU A 285 25.53 -0.29 36.43
C LEU A 285 24.05 -0.69 36.26
N TYR A 286 23.41 -1.17 37.34
CA TYR A 286 22.09 -1.78 37.26
C TYR A 286 21.10 -1.20 38.26
N HIS A 287 21.58 -0.87 39.47
CA HIS A 287 20.73 -0.35 40.53
C HIS A 287 20.28 1.07 40.16
N GLN A 288 18.97 1.32 40.19
CA GLN A 288 18.39 2.62 39.82
C GLN A 288 18.84 3.10 38.44
N SER A 289 19.03 2.19 37.47
CA SER A 289 19.39 2.56 36.10
C SER A 289 18.11 2.79 35.29
N PRO A 290 17.81 4.04 34.86
CA PRO A 290 16.54 4.35 34.19
C PRO A 290 16.31 3.52 32.94
N ILE A 291 17.34 3.34 32.12
CA ILE A 291 17.22 2.49 30.92
C ILE A 291 16.95 1.02 31.29
N CYS A 292 17.54 0.48 32.37
CA CYS A 292 17.24 -0.89 32.80
C CYS A 292 15.79 -1.03 33.27
N GLU A 293 15.28 -0.03 34.00
CA GLU A 293 13.89 0.01 34.46
C GLU A 293 12.93 0.06 33.27
N VAL A 294 13.21 0.88 32.25
CA VAL A 294 12.43 0.94 31.02
C VAL A 294 12.51 -0.39 30.25
N LEU A 295 13.71 -0.95 30.06
CA LEU A 295 13.89 -2.22 29.34
C LEU A 295 13.12 -3.37 29.99
N SER A 296 13.11 -3.40 31.32
CA SER A 296 12.36 -4.38 32.12
C SER A 296 10.85 -4.11 32.10
N GLY A 297 10.45 -2.88 32.45
CA GLY A 297 9.05 -2.51 32.69
C GLY A 297 8.21 -2.43 31.42
N LEU A 298 8.81 -2.06 30.29
CA LEU A 298 8.13 -2.02 29.00
C LEU A 298 8.33 -3.29 28.15
N GLY A 299 9.13 -4.25 28.61
CA GLY A 299 9.25 -5.57 27.96
C GLY A 299 10.18 -5.62 26.75
N PHE A 300 11.23 -4.79 26.74
CA PHE A 300 12.32 -4.92 25.76
C PHE A 300 13.24 -6.11 26.07
N TRP A 301 13.26 -6.55 27.32
CA TRP A 301 13.65 -7.91 27.66
C TRP A 301 12.44 -8.83 27.57
N GLU A 302 12.63 -9.99 26.96
CA GLU A 302 11.61 -11.04 26.99
C GLU A 302 11.20 -11.36 28.45
N ASN A 303 9.89 -11.31 28.70
CA ASN A 303 9.28 -11.44 30.04
C ASN A 303 9.81 -10.42 31.07
N GLY A 304 10.34 -9.28 30.63
CA GLY A 304 10.92 -8.24 31.50
C GLY A 304 12.21 -8.68 32.21
N ARG A 305 12.79 -9.84 31.88
CA ARG A 305 13.91 -10.41 32.63
C ARG A 305 15.25 -9.97 32.05
N ARG A 306 16.06 -9.27 32.85
CA ARG A 306 17.44 -8.92 32.49
C ARG A 306 18.23 -10.14 32.01
N GLY A 307 18.89 -10.00 30.86
CA GLY A 307 19.67 -11.06 30.23
C GLY A 307 18.86 -11.99 29.31
N ALA A 308 17.53 -11.87 29.29
CA ALA A 308 16.67 -12.57 28.34
C ALA A 308 16.85 -12.03 26.90
N ALA A 309 16.21 -12.68 25.93
CA ALA A 309 16.29 -12.26 24.54
C ALA A 309 15.80 -10.82 24.35
N LYS A 310 16.40 -10.09 23.40
CA LYS A 310 15.92 -8.77 23.02
C LYS A 310 14.56 -8.90 22.35
N LYS A 311 13.64 -8.01 22.70
CA LYS A 311 12.33 -7.86 22.10
C LYS A 311 12.06 -6.38 21.87
N VAL A 312 11.22 -6.06 20.89
CA VAL A 312 10.63 -4.74 20.77
C VAL A 312 9.14 -4.87 21.07
N PRO A 313 8.61 -4.13 22.06
CA PRO A 313 7.20 -4.18 22.39
C PRO A 313 6.30 -3.67 21.26
N ASP A 314 5.15 -4.30 21.09
CA ASP A 314 4.19 -3.97 20.02
C ASP A 314 3.66 -2.53 20.10
N PHE A 315 3.66 -1.89 21.29
CA PHE A 315 3.17 -0.53 21.45
C PHE A 315 4.02 0.48 20.67
N VAL A 316 5.31 0.21 20.45
CA VAL A 316 6.23 1.16 19.79
C VAL A 316 5.71 1.54 18.41
N ARG A 317 5.05 0.63 17.68
CA ARG A 317 4.50 0.91 16.34
C ARG A 317 3.28 1.84 16.32
N ILE A 318 2.62 2.03 17.47
CA ILE A 318 1.43 2.89 17.63
C ILE A 318 1.68 4.04 18.61
N ASP A 319 2.89 4.16 19.16
CA ASP A 319 3.25 5.28 20.04
C ASP A 319 3.36 6.58 19.24
N GLN A 320 3.62 7.68 19.94
CA GLN A 320 3.79 9.00 19.35
C GLN A 320 4.83 8.97 18.23
N ARG A 321 4.61 9.74 17.16
CA ARG A 321 5.51 9.82 16.00
C ARG A 321 6.95 10.07 16.41
N ILE A 322 7.20 10.98 17.35
CA ILE A 322 8.54 11.27 17.86
C ILE A 322 9.23 10.03 18.45
N VAL A 323 8.49 9.17 19.16
CA VAL A 323 9.01 7.91 19.72
C VAL A 323 9.37 6.95 18.60
N ARG A 324 8.49 6.79 17.60
CA ARG A 324 8.72 5.94 16.43
C ARG A 324 9.94 6.37 15.62
N GLU A 325 10.05 7.67 15.35
CA GLU A 325 11.15 8.24 14.58
C GLU A 325 12.48 8.16 15.34
N ALA A 326 12.50 8.56 16.61
CA ALA A 326 13.70 8.51 17.44
C ALA A 326 14.18 7.08 17.70
N PHE A 327 13.26 6.13 17.90
CA PHE A 327 13.59 4.73 18.02
C PHE A 327 14.25 4.19 16.74
N LEU A 328 13.71 4.49 15.56
CA LEU A 328 14.35 4.12 14.30
C LEU A 328 15.70 4.81 14.13
N ALA A 329 15.84 6.08 14.52
CA ALA A 329 17.10 6.80 14.44
C ALA A 329 18.20 6.15 15.31
N GLY A 330 17.89 5.75 16.55
CA GLY A 330 18.83 5.00 17.39
C GLY A 330 19.20 3.63 16.79
N LEU A 331 18.24 2.94 16.19
CA LEU A 331 18.51 1.67 15.51
C LEU A 331 19.37 1.85 14.26
N ILE A 332 19.17 2.95 13.52
CA ILE A 332 20.00 3.32 12.37
C ILE A 332 21.40 3.69 12.84
N ASP A 333 21.55 4.46 13.92
CA ASP A 333 22.84 4.83 14.49
C ASP A 333 23.65 3.64 15.02
N SER A 334 22.98 2.57 15.43
CA SER A 334 23.66 1.32 15.83
C SER A 334 24.06 0.47 14.63
N ASP A 335 23.09 -0.10 13.91
CA ASP A 335 23.34 -1.13 12.88
C ASP A 335 22.89 -0.71 11.47
N GLY A 336 22.51 0.55 11.30
CA GLY A 336 22.11 1.11 10.02
C GLY A 336 23.26 1.70 9.20
N SER A 337 23.03 1.73 7.90
CA SER A 337 23.82 2.50 6.93
C SER A 337 22.88 3.28 6.02
N THR A 338 23.28 4.46 5.56
CA THR A 338 22.47 5.29 4.69
C THR A 338 23.27 5.72 3.47
N ARG A 339 22.59 5.88 2.33
CA ARG A 339 23.20 6.27 1.06
C ARG A 339 22.18 6.93 0.15
N ILE A 340 22.64 7.81 -0.74
CA ILE A 340 21.82 8.34 -1.83
C ILE A 340 22.09 7.48 -3.07
N GLN A 341 21.06 6.78 -3.54
CA GLN A 341 21.10 5.89 -4.69
C GLN A 341 19.95 6.20 -5.65
N ASP A 342 20.25 6.38 -6.94
CA ASP A 342 19.27 6.79 -7.96
C ASP A 342 18.46 8.05 -7.54
N ASN A 343 19.15 9.06 -6.97
CA ASN A 343 18.57 10.28 -6.39
C ASN A 343 17.54 10.04 -5.28
N LYS A 344 17.63 8.90 -4.58
CA LYS A 344 16.75 8.57 -3.45
C LYS A 344 17.57 8.20 -2.23
N ILE A 345 17.14 8.69 -1.07
CA ILE A 345 17.71 8.28 0.21
C ILE A 345 17.28 6.85 0.50
N ARG A 346 18.25 6.01 0.84
CA ARG A 346 18.07 4.61 1.20
C ARG A 346 18.73 4.35 2.55
N VAL A 347 17.98 3.75 3.47
CA VAL A 347 18.49 3.27 4.75
C VAL A 347 18.51 1.75 4.72
N LYS A 348 19.68 1.15 4.98
CA LYS A 348 19.90 -0.30 5.10
C LYS A 348 20.09 -0.65 6.58
N ILE A 349 19.28 -1.56 7.12
CA ILE A 349 19.44 -2.12 8.48
C ILE A 349 19.53 -3.63 8.35
N VAL A 350 20.48 -4.27 9.03
CA VAL A 350 20.65 -5.73 9.03
C VAL A 350 20.38 -6.27 10.44
N THR A 351 19.64 -7.36 10.55
CA THR A 351 19.44 -8.02 11.84
C THR A 351 19.33 -9.54 11.69
N VAL A 352 19.77 -10.26 12.71
CA VAL A 352 19.60 -11.73 12.84
C VAL A 352 18.51 -12.09 13.86
N LEU A 353 17.86 -11.09 14.48
CA LEU A 353 16.90 -11.28 15.55
C LEU A 353 15.46 -11.13 15.03
N PRO A 354 14.63 -12.19 15.03
CA PRO A 354 13.24 -12.09 14.56
C PRO A 354 12.39 -11.00 15.24
N PRO A 355 12.47 -10.77 16.58
CA PRO A 355 11.72 -9.67 17.20
C PRO A 355 12.12 -8.28 16.70
N VAL A 356 13.40 -8.10 16.35
CA VAL A 356 13.92 -6.83 15.81
C VAL A 356 13.51 -6.67 14.34
N ARG A 357 13.55 -7.77 13.57
CA ARG A 357 13.03 -7.84 12.19
C ARG A 357 11.56 -7.38 12.13
N ASP A 358 10.72 -7.92 13.01
CA ASP A 358 9.29 -7.61 13.06
C ASP A 358 9.04 -6.13 13.42
N ALA A 359 9.85 -5.59 14.32
CA ALA A 359 9.81 -4.20 14.75
C ALA A 359 10.21 -3.22 13.65
N ILE A 360 11.33 -3.46 12.96
CA ILE A 360 11.79 -2.61 11.85
C ILE A 360 10.68 -2.49 10.81
N ASN A 361 10.08 -3.62 10.41
CA ASN A 361 9.02 -3.62 9.41
C ASN A 361 7.79 -2.85 9.90
N SER A 362 7.29 -3.15 11.10
CA SER A 362 6.04 -2.58 11.61
C SER A 362 6.16 -1.09 11.93
N ILE A 363 7.27 -0.63 12.52
CA ILE A 363 7.48 0.78 12.86
C ILE A 363 7.68 1.60 11.58
N ALA A 364 8.55 1.17 10.67
CA ALA A 364 8.77 1.91 9.41
C ALA A 364 7.48 1.99 8.58
N ARG A 365 6.70 0.92 8.52
CA ARG A 365 5.38 0.91 7.88
C ARG A 365 4.35 1.79 8.57
N SER A 366 4.34 1.85 9.90
CA SER A 366 3.47 2.74 10.65
C SER A 366 3.72 4.22 10.34
N LEU A 367 4.97 4.57 9.98
CA LEU A 367 5.38 5.90 9.56
C LEU A 367 5.18 6.15 8.05
N GLY A 368 4.55 5.21 7.33
CA GLY A 368 4.32 5.36 5.90
C GLY A 368 5.59 5.24 5.05
N LEU A 369 6.64 4.59 5.55
CA LEU A 369 7.85 4.35 4.76
C LEU A 369 7.70 3.07 3.93
N ASN A 370 8.36 3.04 2.78
CA ASN A 370 8.43 1.84 1.94
C ASN A 370 9.55 0.92 2.45
N VAL A 371 9.18 -0.32 2.77
CA VAL A 371 10.11 -1.32 3.30
C VAL A 371 10.25 -2.46 2.30
N THR A 372 11.49 -2.79 1.95
CA THR A 372 11.82 -4.02 1.22
C THR A 372 12.75 -4.87 2.07
N VAL A 373 12.55 -6.17 2.08
CA VAL A 373 13.30 -7.10 2.94
C VAL A 373 13.95 -8.16 2.09
N TYR A 374 15.24 -8.35 2.29
CA TYR A 374 16.02 -9.45 1.75
C TYR A 374 16.35 -10.40 2.88
N PHE A 375 16.35 -11.70 2.57
CA PHE A 375 16.67 -12.75 3.51
C PHE A 375 17.91 -13.49 3.04
N TYR A 376 18.88 -13.60 3.93
CA TYR A 376 20.11 -14.36 3.76
C TYR A 376 20.02 -15.57 4.68
N HIS A 377 20.19 -16.75 4.09
CA HIS A 377 20.17 -18.01 4.82
C HIS A 377 21.48 -18.23 5.55
N GLU A 378 21.40 -18.99 6.64
CA GLU A 378 22.56 -19.53 7.29
C GLU A 378 23.48 -20.26 6.31
N ARG A 379 24.78 -20.01 6.43
CA ARG A 379 25.81 -20.66 5.60
C ARG A 379 27.14 -20.67 6.32
N VAL A 380 28.01 -21.58 5.92
CA VAL A 380 29.42 -21.53 6.33
C VAL A 380 30.12 -20.57 5.37
N HIS A 381 30.66 -19.48 5.90
CA HIS A 381 31.45 -18.54 5.11
C HIS A 381 32.70 -19.24 4.57
N ARG A 382 33.27 -18.73 3.47
CA ARG A 382 34.49 -19.28 2.85
C ARG A 382 35.68 -19.38 3.82
N LEU A 383 35.68 -18.56 4.86
CA LEU A 383 36.69 -18.53 5.92
C LEU A 383 36.38 -19.48 7.09
N GLY A 384 35.35 -20.33 6.98
CA GLY A 384 35.03 -21.39 7.93
C GLY A 384 34.14 -20.98 9.13
N TYR A 385 33.72 -19.72 9.24
CA TYR A 385 32.79 -19.31 10.29
C TYR A 385 31.32 -19.46 9.87
N HIS A 386 30.44 -19.69 10.84
CA HIS A 386 29.00 -19.80 10.61
C HIS A 386 28.36 -18.41 10.52
N GLU A 387 27.65 -18.15 9.42
CA GLU A 387 26.75 -17.02 9.26
C GLU A 387 25.33 -17.50 9.59
N SER A 388 24.65 -16.76 10.46
CA SER A 388 23.24 -17.03 10.80
C SER A 388 22.30 -16.46 9.74
N ASP A 389 21.05 -16.93 9.79
CA ASP A 389 19.93 -16.28 9.10
C ASP A 389 19.89 -14.78 9.39
N ALA A 390 19.85 -13.96 8.35
CA ALA A 390 19.87 -12.51 8.45
C ALA A 390 18.83 -11.86 7.55
N TRP A 391 18.20 -10.80 8.06
CA TRP A 391 17.26 -9.96 7.33
C TRP A 391 17.87 -8.59 7.06
N THR A 392 17.92 -8.23 5.79
CA THR A 392 18.39 -6.93 5.34
C THR A 392 17.19 -6.09 4.89
N PHE A 393 16.93 -5.04 5.64
CA PHE A 393 15.88 -4.07 5.39
C PHE A 393 16.43 -2.94 4.54
N ASN A 394 15.71 -2.56 3.50
CA ASN A 394 15.90 -1.27 2.84
C ASN A 394 14.63 -0.43 3.02
N ILE A 395 14.79 0.71 3.71
CA ILE A 395 13.74 1.67 4.01
C ILE A 395 13.91 2.87 3.07
N LEU A 396 12.81 3.29 2.45
CA LEU A 396 12.74 4.35 1.44
C LEU A 396 11.58 5.29 1.78
N GLY A 397 11.77 6.60 1.56
CA GLY A 397 10.75 7.61 1.87
C GLY A 397 9.51 7.50 1.00
N GLY A 398 9.66 7.23 -0.30
CA GLY A 398 8.54 7.20 -1.23
C GLY A 398 7.82 8.55 -1.29
N LEU A 399 6.53 8.58 -0.97
CA LEU A 399 5.76 9.83 -0.81
C LEU A 399 5.97 10.50 0.56
N ASN A 400 6.64 9.84 1.48
CA ASN A 400 6.93 10.31 2.84
C ASN A 400 8.44 10.56 3.00
N GLN A 401 9.05 11.21 2.01
CA GLN A 401 10.48 11.53 2.03
C GLN A 401 10.86 12.42 3.20
N ASP A 402 9.98 13.36 3.58
CA ASP A 402 10.20 14.27 4.71
C ASP A 402 10.20 13.51 6.04
N ILE A 403 9.40 12.45 6.18
CA ILE A 403 9.42 11.57 7.36
C ILE A 403 10.73 10.80 7.44
N LEU A 404 11.22 10.26 6.31
CA LEU A 404 12.54 9.61 6.30
C LEU A 404 13.64 10.60 6.69
N GLN A 405 13.59 11.84 6.16
CA GLN A 405 14.54 12.89 6.53
C GLN A 405 14.42 13.27 8.01
N SER A 406 13.20 13.35 8.55
CA SER A 406 12.93 13.59 9.98
C SER A 406 13.62 12.56 10.88
N ILE A 407 13.60 11.28 10.49
CA ILE A 407 14.33 10.20 11.19
C ILE A 407 15.84 10.40 11.07
N LEU A 408 16.35 10.69 9.88
CA LEU A 408 17.79 10.89 9.66
C LEU A 408 18.34 12.11 10.39
N ASN A 409 17.55 13.18 10.51
CA ASN A 409 17.91 14.36 11.30
C ASN A 409 18.05 14.05 12.80
N ARG A 410 17.42 12.96 13.29
CA ARG A 410 17.57 12.45 14.66
C ARG A 410 18.73 11.46 14.81
N CYS A 411 19.38 11.07 13.72
CA CYS A 411 20.62 10.31 13.78
C CYS A 411 21.76 11.25 14.20
N SER A 412 22.67 10.72 15.00
CA SER A 412 23.86 11.41 15.50
C SER A 412 25.00 11.37 14.50
N CYS A 413 25.19 10.24 13.82
CA CYS A 413 26.33 10.04 12.94
C CYS A 413 26.15 10.85 11.65
N GLU A 414 27.12 11.73 11.33
CA GLU A 414 27.00 12.66 10.20
C GLU A 414 26.81 11.92 8.86
N ARG A 415 27.53 10.82 8.64
CA ARG A 415 27.39 9.98 7.44
C ARG A 415 26.00 9.33 7.32
N LYS A 416 25.25 9.20 8.42
CA LYS A 416 23.90 8.63 8.45
C LYS A 416 22.85 9.69 8.15
N LYS A 417 23.02 10.86 8.77
CA LYS A 417 22.19 12.05 8.62
C LYS A 417 22.28 12.69 7.23
N ASN A 418 23.51 12.84 6.74
CA ASN A 418 23.86 13.38 5.44
C ASN A 418 24.51 12.28 4.59
N PRO A 419 23.70 11.38 4.02
CA PRO A 419 24.19 10.20 3.32
C PRO A 419 25.08 10.55 2.12
N PRO A 420 26.21 9.85 1.92
CA PRO A 420 27.04 10.05 0.74
C PRO A 420 26.29 9.65 -0.53
N ILE A 421 26.59 10.35 -1.63
CA ILE A 421 26.09 10.02 -2.96
C ILE A 421 26.90 8.86 -3.54
N GLN A 422 26.23 7.77 -3.90
CA GLN A 422 26.86 6.64 -4.57
C GLN A 422 26.79 6.85 -6.09
N TYR A 423 27.87 7.37 -6.68
CA TYR A 423 27.94 7.71 -8.11
C TYR A 423 28.11 6.50 -9.04
N THR A 424 28.75 5.43 -8.56
CA THR A 424 28.98 4.23 -9.37
C THR A 424 27.92 3.17 -9.11
N ARG A 425 27.24 2.75 -10.17
CA ARG A 425 26.48 1.49 -10.27
C ARG A 425 27.41 0.25 -10.25
N THR A 426 28.57 0.32 -9.61
CA THR A 426 29.41 -0.85 -9.37
C THR A 426 28.66 -1.77 -8.42
N ARG A 427 27.98 -2.73 -9.04
CA ARG A 427 27.43 -3.97 -8.48
C ARG A 427 26.88 -3.87 -7.04
N ASP A 428 25.64 -3.38 -6.92
CA ASP A 428 24.69 -4.00 -5.96
C ASP A 428 24.44 -5.50 -6.32
N VAL A 429 24.98 -5.98 -7.46
CA VAL A 429 24.93 -7.38 -7.90
C VAL A 429 25.93 -8.27 -7.14
N GLU A 430 27.04 -7.73 -6.61
CA GLU A 430 28.05 -8.55 -5.91
C GLU A 430 27.65 -8.89 -4.46
N GLU A 431 26.69 -8.16 -3.88
CA GLU A 431 26.12 -8.49 -2.56
C GLU A 431 24.78 -9.28 -2.68
N PHE A 432 24.29 -9.53 -3.91
CA PHE A 432 22.92 -10.03 -4.14
C PHE A 432 22.69 -11.07 -5.26
N GLU A 433 23.68 -11.46 -6.06
CA GLU A 433 23.57 -12.61 -6.98
C GLU A 433 24.73 -13.59 -6.77
N ASP A 434 24.43 -14.87 -6.94
CA ASP A 434 25.30 -16.01 -6.65
C ASP A 434 26.75 -15.84 -7.16
N GLN A 435 27.74 -16.07 -6.30
CA GLN A 435 29.05 -16.57 -6.74
C GLN A 435 28.93 -18.06 -7.10
N GLY A 436 28.05 -18.35 -8.06
CA GLY A 436 28.00 -19.59 -8.80
C GLY A 436 28.22 -19.24 -10.27
N ASP A 437 29.34 -19.69 -10.81
CA ASP A 437 29.71 -19.66 -12.23
C ASP A 437 30.20 -18.31 -12.80
N GLN A 438 31.49 -18.02 -12.59
CA GLN A 438 32.35 -17.52 -13.66
C GLN A 438 33.81 -17.93 -13.41
N GLU A 439 34.31 -18.74 -14.35
CA GLU A 439 35.66 -19.29 -14.45
C GLU A 439 36.71 -18.22 -14.78
N ASN A 440 37.94 -18.51 -14.33
CA ASN A 440 39.24 -18.18 -14.95
C ASN A 440 39.46 -16.77 -15.51
N GLN A 441 40.34 -16.00 -14.84
CA GLN A 441 41.52 -15.45 -15.52
C GLN A 441 42.64 -15.13 -14.52
N GLU A 442 43.81 -15.66 -14.85
CA GLU A 442 45.12 -15.47 -14.24
C GLU A 442 45.68 -14.06 -14.51
N ASP A 443 46.66 -13.68 -13.68
CA ASP A 443 47.82 -12.78 -13.91
C ASP A 443 48.03 -11.87 -12.66
N GLN A 444 48.95 -12.23 -11.74
CA GLN A 444 50.40 -11.90 -11.69
C GLN A 444 50.70 -10.38 -11.66
N ASP A 445 51.04 -9.88 -10.47
CA ASP A 445 52.35 -9.30 -10.06
C ASP A 445 52.20 -7.75 -10.02
N ASP A 446 52.65 -6.97 -9.04
CA ASP A 446 53.99 -6.89 -8.46
C ASP A 446 53.99 -6.46 -6.97
N GLN A 447 55.07 -6.87 -6.30
CA GLN A 447 55.56 -6.37 -5.02
C GLN A 447 56.04 -4.92 -5.13
N GLU A 448 55.91 -4.13 -4.05
CA GLU A 448 57.06 -3.36 -3.57
C GLU A 448 56.95 -3.02 -2.08
N ASP A 449 58.13 -3.09 -1.47
CA ASP A 449 58.47 -3.18 -0.06
C ASP A 449 58.85 -1.79 0.49
N SER A 450 58.57 -1.51 1.76
CA SER A 450 59.43 -0.63 2.57
C SER A 450 59.04 -0.66 4.05
N THR A 451 59.80 -1.47 4.77
CA THR A 451 60.10 -1.35 6.21
C THR A 451 60.64 0.04 6.60
N VAL A 452 60.08 0.63 7.67
CA VAL A 452 60.88 1.37 8.66
C VAL A 452 60.33 1.09 10.06
N SER A 453 61.18 0.45 10.88
CA SER A 453 61.03 0.22 12.30
C SER A 453 61.32 1.48 13.13
N ASN A 454 60.59 1.70 14.23
CA ASN A 454 61.20 2.15 15.49
C ASN A 454 60.29 1.89 16.70
N SER A 455 60.88 1.25 17.71
CA SER A 455 60.37 0.97 19.05
C SER A 455 60.48 2.18 19.98
N ILE A 456 59.60 2.33 20.99
CA ILE A 456 59.91 2.67 22.40
C ILE A 456 58.61 2.53 23.25
N MET A 457 58.82 2.21 24.53
CA MET A 457 57.90 1.68 25.53
C MET A 457 57.06 2.71 26.33
N ASP A 458 56.04 2.18 27.00
CA ASP A 458 55.47 2.50 28.33
C ASP A 458 54.25 3.45 28.53
N ASP A 459 53.30 2.82 29.26
CA ASP A 459 52.24 3.25 30.20
C ASP A 459 50.83 3.74 29.75
N PRO A 460 49.74 3.25 30.40
CA PRO A 460 48.36 3.51 30.01
C PRO A 460 47.78 4.66 30.83
N GLU A 461 47.68 5.84 30.20
CA GLU A 461 46.98 6.96 30.81
C GLU A 461 45.51 6.98 30.37
N THR A 462 44.64 6.96 31.37
CA THR A 462 43.19 7.05 31.22
C THR A 462 42.85 8.47 30.79
N ALA A 463 42.88 8.73 29.48
CA ALA A 463 42.52 10.04 28.95
C ALA A 463 41.00 10.26 29.08
N GLU A 464 40.61 11.01 30.10
CA GLU A 464 39.32 11.69 30.14
C GLU A 464 39.28 12.69 28.97
N LEU A 465 38.61 12.30 27.90
CA LEU A 465 38.35 13.15 26.74
C LEU A 465 37.30 14.22 27.09
N GLU A 466 37.75 15.30 27.71
CA GLU A 466 37.00 16.55 27.78
C GLU A 466 37.38 17.43 26.57
N ASN A 467 36.66 17.26 25.47
CA ASN A 467 36.52 18.30 24.45
C ASN A 467 35.08 18.30 23.97
N VAL A 468 34.20 18.88 24.78
CA VAL A 468 32.81 19.16 24.40
C VAL A 468 32.81 20.55 23.77
N THR A 469 32.93 20.61 22.44
CA THR A 469 32.39 21.76 21.70
C THR A 469 30.89 21.85 22.04
N PRO A 470 30.34 23.04 22.32
CA PRO A 470 28.89 23.21 22.51
C PRO A 470 28.20 22.77 21.23
N ASP A 471 27.62 21.57 21.25
CA ASP A 471 26.96 21.00 20.09
C ASP A 471 25.56 21.63 19.97
N SER A 472 25.37 22.43 18.93
CA SER A 472 24.11 23.12 18.61
C SER A 472 23.00 22.16 18.15
N TYR A 473 23.26 20.83 18.18
CA TYR A 473 22.32 19.76 17.81
C TYR A 473 20.89 20.01 18.30
N PHE A 474 20.72 20.43 19.56
CA PHE A 474 19.40 20.66 20.15
C PHE A 474 18.83 22.06 19.96
N GLU A 475 19.62 23.02 19.48
CA GLU A 475 19.21 24.43 19.38
C GLU A 475 18.87 24.81 17.93
N GLU A 476 19.52 24.21 16.93
CA GLU A 476 19.34 24.59 15.51
C GLU A 476 18.43 23.64 14.73
N GLN A 477 18.21 22.40 15.19
CA GLN A 477 17.54 21.36 14.39
C GLN A 477 16.35 20.68 15.06
N GLN A 478 15.93 21.17 16.23
CA GLN A 478 14.58 20.89 16.70
C GLN A 478 13.62 21.65 15.79
N GLY A 479 13.13 20.97 14.76
CA GLY A 479 11.88 21.35 14.11
C GLY A 479 10.75 21.26 15.14
N THR A 480 10.66 22.26 16.03
CA THR A 480 9.46 22.56 16.81
C THR A 480 8.34 23.06 15.92
N THR A 481 8.59 23.26 14.63
CA THR A 481 7.54 23.21 13.63
C THR A 481 7.13 21.76 13.44
N ASP A 482 6.40 21.24 14.42
CA ASP A 482 5.42 20.16 14.28
C ASP A 482 4.29 20.68 13.35
N GLY A 483 4.66 21.22 12.19
CA GLY A 483 3.72 21.46 11.12
C GLY A 483 3.08 20.11 10.83
N ASP A 484 1.80 20.13 10.46
CA ASP A 484 1.05 18.92 10.15
C ASP A 484 1.72 18.16 8.99
N VAL A 485 2.75 17.35 9.28
CA VAL A 485 3.41 16.51 8.29
C VAL A 485 2.42 15.43 7.96
N PHE A 486 1.78 15.60 6.80
CA PHE A 486 0.75 14.71 6.32
C PHE A 486 1.37 13.38 5.88
N LEU A 487 1.01 12.29 6.54
CA LEU A 487 1.48 10.96 6.16
C LEU A 487 0.69 10.48 4.93
N ASN A 488 1.38 10.37 3.80
CA ASN A 488 0.79 9.98 2.53
C ASN A 488 0.65 8.45 2.41
N PRO A 489 -0.43 7.94 1.80
CA PRO A 489 -0.55 6.52 1.48
C PRO A 489 0.56 6.05 0.53
N ASN A 490 1.14 4.89 0.81
CA ASN A 490 1.98 4.16 -0.14
C ASN A 490 1.12 3.30 -1.08
N ARG A 491 1.80 2.73 -2.08
CA ARG A 491 1.19 1.92 -3.13
C ARG A 491 1.92 0.61 -3.23
N VAL A 492 1.19 -0.49 -3.21
CA VAL A 492 1.77 -1.83 -3.28
C VAL A 492 1.19 -2.61 -4.45
N ASN A 493 2.09 -3.20 -5.23
CA ASN A 493 1.70 -4.13 -6.29
C ASN A 493 1.13 -5.40 -5.67
N PHE A 494 0.13 -5.98 -6.32
CA PHE A 494 -0.54 -7.17 -5.84
C PHE A 494 -0.85 -8.13 -6.98
N LYS A 495 -1.17 -9.37 -6.60
CA LYS A 495 -1.67 -10.42 -7.48
C LYS A 495 -2.89 -11.05 -6.82
N THR A 496 -3.82 -11.50 -7.65
CA THR A 496 -4.99 -12.27 -7.22
C THR A 496 -4.76 -13.75 -7.50
N GLY A 497 -5.00 -14.59 -6.50
CA GLY A 497 -4.86 -16.04 -6.57
C GLY A 497 -6.12 -16.76 -7.07
N SER A 498 -6.19 -18.06 -6.76
CA SER A 498 -7.32 -18.92 -7.11
C SER A 498 -8.61 -18.50 -6.41
N THR A 499 -9.74 -18.77 -7.06
CA THR A 499 -11.06 -18.63 -6.45
C THR A 499 -11.45 -19.92 -5.71
N VAL A 500 -11.94 -19.79 -4.48
CA VAL A 500 -12.47 -20.91 -3.68
C VAL A 500 -13.75 -20.45 -2.98
N GLU A 501 -14.74 -21.32 -2.85
CA GLU A 501 -15.90 -21.06 -1.98
C GLU A 501 -15.56 -21.36 -0.53
N GLN A 502 -15.77 -20.40 0.35
CA GLN A 502 -15.58 -20.56 1.78
C GLN A 502 -16.42 -19.53 2.56
N GLU A 503 -16.57 -19.77 3.86
CA GLU A 503 -17.24 -18.83 4.75
C GLU A 503 -16.44 -17.52 4.86
N VAL A 504 -17.14 -16.40 4.69
CA VAL A 504 -16.64 -15.06 4.97
C VAL A 504 -17.46 -14.41 6.06
N ILE A 505 -16.80 -13.53 6.80
CA ILE A 505 -17.37 -12.71 7.87
C ILE A 505 -17.40 -11.28 7.35
N GLY A 506 -18.58 -10.65 7.37
CA GLY A 506 -18.76 -9.25 7.01
C GLY A 506 -18.56 -8.34 8.22
N LEU A 507 -18.01 -7.15 8.01
CA LEU A 507 -17.95 -6.09 9.02
C LEU A 507 -18.79 -4.91 8.55
N ILE A 508 -20.01 -4.80 9.07
CA ILE A 508 -20.91 -3.68 8.78
C ILE A 508 -20.76 -2.65 9.88
N CYS A 509 -20.53 -1.40 9.49
CA CYS A 509 -20.27 -0.29 10.38
C CYS A 509 -21.49 0.65 10.46
N SER A 510 -21.47 1.57 11.43
CA SER A 510 -22.54 2.57 11.59
C SER A 510 -22.74 3.49 10.38
N HIS A 511 -21.71 3.62 9.55
CA HIS A 511 -21.73 4.32 8.27
C HIS A 511 -20.73 3.66 7.31
N ASP A 512 -20.94 3.88 6.00
CA ASP A 512 -19.99 3.47 4.96
C ASP A 512 -18.64 4.15 5.21
N CYS A 513 -17.59 3.34 5.37
CA CYS A 513 -16.27 3.83 5.70
C CYS A 513 -15.17 2.91 5.16
N HIS A 514 -13.94 3.41 5.25
CA HIS A 514 -12.72 2.70 4.92
C HIS A 514 -12.06 2.19 6.19
N LEU A 515 -11.99 0.87 6.34
CA LEU A 515 -11.39 0.17 7.48
C LEU A 515 -9.93 -0.15 7.20
N LEU A 516 -9.12 -0.15 8.26
CA LEU A 516 -7.71 -0.51 8.18
C LEU A 516 -7.48 -1.94 8.66
N THR A 517 -6.94 -2.79 7.77
CA THR A 517 -6.44 -4.12 8.16
C THR A 517 -5.16 -4.01 8.98
N SER A 518 -4.76 -5.07 9.69
CA SER A 518 -3.49 -5.08 10.44
C SER A 518 -2.25 -4.97 9.57
N ASP A 519 -2.36 -5.32 8.28
CA ASP A 519 -1.33 -5.11 7.26
C ASP A 519 -1.41 -3.71 6.62
N GLN A 520 -2.22 -2.80 7.18
CA GLN A 520 -2.39 -1.42 6.74
C GLN A 520 -2.94 -1.26 5.32
N ILE A 521 -3.63 -2.28 4.81
CA ILE A 521 -4.40 -2.20 3.57
C ILE A 521 -5.80 -1.66 3.88
N VAL A 522 -6.24 -0.70 3.08
CA VAL A 522 -7.54 -0.03 3.25
C VAL A 522 -8.62 -0.75 2.46
N VAL A 523 -9.71 -1.08 3.15
CA VAL A 523 -10.84 -1.85 2.62
C VAL A 523 -12.16 -1.17 2.96
N GLY A 524 -13.16 -1.26 2.08
CA GLY A 524 -14.49 -0.76 2.42
C GLY A 524 -15.18 -1.64 3.46
N SER A 525 -16.02 -1.06 4.32
CA SER A 525 -16.95 -1.82 5.17
C SER A 525 -17.86 -2.71 4.32
N SER A 526 -18.27 -3.84 4.88
CA SER A 526 -19.28 -4.70 4.25
C SER A 526 -20.63 -3.98 4.22
N LYS A 527 -21.44 -4.27 3.20
CA LYS A 527 -22.73 -3.61 2.99
C LYS A 527 -23.88 -4.60 3.08
N LEU A 528 -24.92 -4.28 3.84
CA LEU A 528 -26.18 -5.04 3.78
C LEU A 528 -26.80 -4.83 2.41
N MET A 529 -27.27 -5.92 1.81
CA MET A 529 -28.14 -5.83 0.65
C MET A 529 -29.51 -5.39 1.13
N THR A 530 -29.84 -4.11 0.98
CA THR A 530 -31.23 -3.67 1.18
C THR A 530 -32.07 -4.17 0.01
N GLU A 531 -33.30 -4.61 0.27
CA GLU A 531 -34.28 -4.94 -0.76
C GLU A 531 -34.55 -3.70 -1.63
N GLY A 532 -33.74 -3.52 -2.67
CA GLY A 532 -33.70 -2.30 -3.49
C GLY A 532 -32.31 -1.97 -4.06
N SER A 533 -31.21 -2.42 -3.43
CA SER A 533 -29.86 -2.26 -3.99
C SER A 533 -29.56 -3.28 -5.10
N ASP A 534 -30.28 -4.39 -5.10
CA ASP A 534 -30.47 -5.27 -6.24
C ASP A 534 -31.78 -4.86 -6.95
N VAL A 535 -31.87 -3.62 -7.46
CA VAL A 535 -32.42 -3.52 -8.82
C VAL A 535 -31.38 -4.22 -9.68
N ARG A 536 -31.42 -5.56 -9.67
CA ARG A 536 -31.22 -6.32 -10.89
C ARG A 536 -32.15 -5.59 -11.83
N VAL A 537 -31.59 -4.71 -12.67
CA VAL A 537 -32.28 -4.26 -13.86
C VAL A 537 -32.43 -5.57 -14.60
N GLY A 538 -33.55 -6.25 -14.33
CA GLY A 538 -33.78 -7.61 -14.76
C GLY A 538 -33.42 -7.61 -16.21
N ALA A 539 -32.42 -8.40 -16.56
CA ALA A 539 -32.06 -8.63 -17.95
C ALA A 539 -33.38 -8.80 -18.69
N VAL A 540 -33.62 -7.88 -19.63
CA VAL A 540 -34.95 -7.58 -20.17
C VAL A 540 -35.81 -8.81 -20.31
N THR A 541 -36.90 -8.84 -19.54
CA THR A 541 -37.78 -10.02 -19.42
C THR A 541 -38.73 -10.16 -20.59
N THR A 542 -38.84 -9.16 -21.49
CA THR A 542 -39.82 -9.17 -22.59
C THR A 542 -39.28 -8.54 -23.88
N CYS A 543 -39.70 -9.09 -25.01
CA CYS A 543 -39.41 -8.50 -26.33
C CYS A 543 -40.18 -7.20 -26.53
N GLU A 544 -39.49 -6.11 -26.81
CA GLU A 544 -40.10 -4.79 -27.07
C GLU A 544 -41.18 -4.85 -28.18
N SER A 545 -40.99 -5.72 -29.17
CA SER A 545 -41.94 -5.84 -30.28
C SER A 545 -43.13 -6.74 -29.93
N CYS A 546 -42.88 -7.97 -29.48
CA CYS A 546 -43.91 -9.02 -29.36
C CYS A 546 -44.22 -9.44 -27.93
N GLU A 547 -43.61 -8.79 -26.94
CA GLU A 547 -43.77 -9.03 -25.49
C GLU A 547 -43.42 -10.45 -25.03
N SER A 548 -42.89 -11.29 -25.92
CA SER A 548 -42.43 -12.64 -25.59
C SER A 548 -41.39 -12.57 -24.48
N THR A 549 -41.60 -13.34 -23.41
CA THR A 549 -40.64 -13.53 -22.32
C THR A 549 -39.64 -14.66 -22.60
N SER A 550 -39.97 -15.52 -23.57
CA SER A 550 -39.13 -16.64 -23.98
C SER A 550 -38.36 -16.30 -25.25
N SER A 551 -37.03 -16.29 -25.14
CA SER A 551 -36.10 -16.17 -26.26
C SER A 551 -34.76 -16.78 -25.86
N ASP A 552 -34.17 -17.59 -26.73
CA ASP A 552 -32.83 -18.16 -26.59
C ASP A 552 -31.72 -17.11 -26.73
N HIS A 553 -32.02 -15.99 -27.39
CA HIS A 553 -31.11 -14.87 -27.57
C HIS A 553 -31.84 -13.53 -27.61
N TRP A 554 -31.22 -12.50 -27.04
CA TRP A 554 -31.76 -11.14 -26.98
C TRP A 554 -30.87 -10.18 -27.76
N TYR A 555 -31.49 -9.38 -28.64
CA TYR A 555 -30.79 -8.45 -29.52
C TYR A 555 -31.08 -7.01 -29.10
N PRO A 556 -30.07 -6.11 -29.09
CA PRO A 556 -30.29 -4.68 -28.82
C PRO A 556 -31.15 -4.03 -29.92
N LEU A 557 -31.90 -2.99 -29.56
CA LEU A 557 -32.69 -2.23 -30.52
C LEU A 557 -31.75 -1.47 -31.49
N PRO A 558 -31.88 -1.64 -32.81
CA PRO A 558 -30.99 -0.96 -33.76
C PRO A 558 -31.13 0.57 -33.78
N TRP A 559 -32.26 1.10 -33.30
CA TRP A 559 -32.61 2.53 -33.28
C TRP A 559 -32.53 3.16 -31.89
N ASP A 560 -32.18 2.39 -30.86
CA ASP A 560 -32.08 2.87 -29.48
C ASP A 560 -31.12 1.95 -28.70
N ARG A 561 -29.83 2.23 -28.84
CA ARG A 561 -28.78 1.42 -28.19
C ARG A 561 -28.59 1.77 -26.72
N LEU A 562 -29.12 2.91 -26.29
CA LEU A 562 -28.96 3.43 -24.94
C LEU A 562 -29.99 2.82 -23.97
N THR A 563 -31.17 2.44 -24.45
CA THR A 563 -32.16 1.78 -23.57
C THR A 563 -31.89 0.30 -23.36
N TYR A 564 -32.41 -0.19 -22.24
CA TYR A 564 -32.30 -1.59 -21.84
C TYR A 564 -33.14 -2.52 -22.73
N ARG A 565 -34.15 -2.00 -23.43
CA ARG A 565 -35.11 -2.75 -24.26
C ARG A 565 -34.41 -3.66 -25.28
N ARG A 566 -34.98 -4.85 -25.51
CA ARG A 566 -34.41 -5.90 -26.38
C ARG A 566 -35.46 -6.49 -27.32
N LEU A 567 -34.99 -7.09 -28.40
CA LEU A 567 -35.79 -7.92 -29.31
C LEU A 567 -35.46 -9.38 -29.10
N CYS A 568 -36.48 -10.24 -29.07
CA CYS A 568 -36.28 -11.67 -29.19
C CYS A 568 -35.67 -12.04 -30.56
N ARG A 569 -35.11 -13.25 -30.66
CA ARG A 569 -34.47 -13.76 -31.89
C ARG A 569 -35.37 -13.67 -33.13
N GLN A 570 -36.66 -13.98 -32.98
CA GLN A 570 -37.62 -13.93 -34.09
C GLN A 570 -37.90 -12.50 -34.59
N CYS A 571 -38.05 -11.54 -33.65
CA CYS A 571 -38.27 -10.14 -33.99
C CYS A 571 -37.03 -9.50 -34.59
N SER A 572 -35.84 -9.79 -34.05
CA SER A 572 -34.56 -9.33 -34.60
C SER A 572 -34.33 -9.82 -36.03
N ARG A 573 -34.62 -11.10 -36.30
CA ARG A 573 -34.56 -11.69 -37.64
C ARG A 573 -35.56 -11.02 -38.59
N SER A 574 -36.81 -10.87 -38.17
CA SER A 574 -37.86 -10.22 -38.99
C SER A 574 -37.49 -8.78 -39.34
N LEU A 575 -36.94 -8.04 -38.38
CA LEU A 575 -36.46 -6.68 -38.61
C LEU A 575 -35.26 -6.65 -39.56
N SER A 576 -34.32 -7.58 -39.44
CA SER A 576 -33.15 -7.63 -40.33
C SER A 576 -33.52 -7.97 -41.76
N GLU A 577 -34.54 -8.83 -41.96
CA GLU A 577 -35.03 -9.22 -43.28
C GLU A 577 -35.90 -8.15 -43.94
N LEU A 578 -36.86 -7.58 -43.19
CA LEU A 578 -37.88 -6.69 -43.75
C LEU A 578 -37.55 -5.21 -43.56
N LEU A 579 -36.78 -4.87 -42.53
CA LEU A 579 -36.51 -3.51 -42.07
C LEU A 579 -37.79 -2.74 -41.72
N LEU A 580 -38.89 -3.41 -41.40
CA LEU A 580 -40.19 -2.78 -41.16
C LEU A 580 -40.59 -2.79 -39.67
N LYS A 581 -40.78 -1.61 -39.08
CA LYS A 581 -41.30 -1.42 -37.72
C LYS A 581 -42.44 -0.40 -37.68
N CYS A 582 -43.31 -0.51 -36.68
CA CYS A 582 -44.31 0.51 -36.40
C CYS A 582 -43.62 1.84 -36.09
N TYR A 583 -44.06 2.92 -36.74
CA TYR A 583 -43.48 4.25 -36.51
C TYR A 583 -43.82 4.83 -35.13
N LYS A 584 -44.93 4.39 -34.52
CA LYS A 584 -45.40 4.87 -33.21
C LYS A 584 -44.42 4.40 -32.12
N HIS A 585 -43.86 5.35 -31.38
CA HIS A 585 -42.77 5.10 -30.42
C HIS A 585 -43.19 4.24 -29.21
N ASP A 586 -44.46 4.28 -28.86
CA ASP A 586 -45.10 3.45 -27.82
C ASP A 586 -45.35 2.01 -28.27
N CYS A 587 -45.49 1.76 -29.58
CA CYS A 587 -45.81 0.44 -30.10
C CYS A 587 -44.56 -0.40 -30.43
N ASN A 588 -43.60 0.17 -31.18
CA ASN A 588 -42.37 -0.48 -31.66
C ASN A 588 -42.50 -1.88 -32.30
N HIS A 589 -43.71 -2.32 -32.66
CA HIS A 589 -43.94 -3.65 -33.20
C HIS A 589 -43.23 -3.83 -34.55
N ILE A 590 -42.56 -4.95 -34.73
CA ILE A 590 -41.86 -5.35 -35.95
C ILE A 590 -42.78 -6.20 -36.80
N LEU A 591 -42.89 -5.88 -38.09
CA LEU A 591 -43.70 -6.67 -39.00
C LEU A 591 -43.06 -8.05 -39.21
N LYS A 592 -43.80 -9.14 -38.98
CA LYS A 592 -43.36 -10.50 -39.29
C LYS A 592 -43.65 -10.84 -40.75
N ARG A 593 -42.87 -11.77 -41.33
CA ARG A 593 -43.03 -12.23 -42.72
C ARG A 593 -44.42 -12.83 -42.99
N SER A 594 -45.00 -13.53 -42.01
CA SER A 594 -46.36 -14.06 -42.07
C SER A 594 -47.42 -12.97 -42.23
N HIS A 595 -47.30 -11.87 -41.49
CA HIS A 595 -48.23 -10.74 -41.58
C HIS A 595 -48.10 -10.02 -42.93
N LEU A 596 -46.87 -9.82 -43.42
CA LEU A 596 -46.65 -9.23 -44.75
C LEU A 596 -47.23 -10.10 -45.87
N ALA A 597 -47.06 -11.43 -45.78
CA ALA A 597 -47.68 -12.36 -46.71
C ALA A 597 -49.21 -12.34 -46.61
N SER A 598 -49.76 -12.20 -45.40
CA SER A 598 -51.20 -12.03 -45.20
C SER A 598 -51.71 -10.79 -45.91
N PHE A 599 -51.10 -9.62 -45.69
CA PHE A 599 -51.51 -8.38 -46.35
C PHE A 599 -51.49 -8.46 -47.87
N ARG A 600 -50.51 -9.18 -48.44
CA ARG A 600 -50.44 -9.41 -49.89
C ARG A 600 -51.56 -10.32 -50.40
N ARG A 601 -51.89 -11.38 -49.65
CA ARG A 601 -52.97 -12.32 -50.02
C ARG A 601 -54.35 -11.70 -49.89
N SER A 602 -54.59 -10.90 -48.84
CA SER A 602 -55.86 -10.22 -48.60
C SER A 602 -56.05 -8.94 -49.41
N GLY A 603 -55.07 -8.53 -50.23
CA GLY A 603 -55.13 -7.27 -50.97
C GLY A 603 -55.19 -6.04 -50.05
N THR A 604 -54.66 -6.13 -48.83
CA THR A 604 -54.69 -5.00 -47.89
C THR A 604 -53.88 -3.83 -48.46
N ALA A 605 -54.59 -2.75 -48.79
CA ALA A 605 -53.98 -1.54 -49.31
C ALA A 605 -53.07 -0.89 -48.25
N LYS A 606 -51.99 -0.25 -48.71
CA LYS A 606 -51.20 0.63 -47.85
C LYS A 606 -51.99 1.90 -47.59
N ILE A 607 -51.86 2.43 -46.38
CA ILE A 607 -52.53 3.66 -45.97
C ILE A 607 -51.50 4.76 -45.77
N ARG A 608 -51.91 6.00 -46.07
CA ARG A 608 -51.11 7.20 -45.81
C ARG A 608 -51.40 7.74 -44.42
N ARG A 609 -50.36 7.96 -43.62
CA ARG A 609 -50.44 8.56 -42.28
C ARG A 609 -49.41 9.68 -42.14
N GLN A 610 -49.77 10.71 -41.39
CA GLN A 610 -48.87 11.79 -40.99
C GLN A 610 -48.05 11.31 -39.78
N ILE A 611 -46.71 11.39 -39.86
CA ILE A 611 -45.79 10.83 -38.85
C ILE A 611 -45.31 11.90 -37.87
N ARG A 612 -44.71 12.97 -38.39
CA ARG A 612 -44.19 14.13 -37.64
C ARG A 612 -44.22 15.36 -38.53
N GLY A 613 -44.80 16.46 -38.05
CA GLY A 613 -45.00 17.68 -38.84
C GLY A 613 -45.77 17.40 -40.13
N ASN A 614 -45.38 18.03 -41.25
CA ASN A 614 -46.02 17.86 -42.57
C ASN A 614 -45.58 16.58 -43.32
N GLN A 615 -44.85 15.66 -42.68
CA GLN A 615 -44.36 14.45 -43.34
C GLN A 615 -45.45 13.37 -43.37
N VAL A 616 -45.92 13.05 -44.58
CA VAL A 616 -46.83 11.93 -44.87
C VAL A 616 -46.01 10.74 -45.36
N ALA A 617 -46.30 9.55 -44.84
CA ALA A 617 -45.75 8.31 -45.37
C ALA A 617 -46.82 7.26 -45.61
N GLU A 618 -46.49 6.30 -46.47
CA GLU A 618 -47.38 5.23 -46.88
C GLU A 618 -46.84 3.88 -46.42
N GLY A 619 -47.67 3.08 -45.75
CA GLY A 619 -47.27 1.79 -45.18
C GLY A 619 -48.46 0.88 -44.87
N TYR A 620 -48.17 -0.37 -44.51
CA TYR A 620 -49.20 -1.29 -44.04
C TYR A 620 -49.65 -0.92 -42.63
N PRO A 621 -50.95 -1.05 -42.29
CA PRO A 621 -51.44 -0.78 -40.94
C PRO A 621 -50.76 -1.70 -39.91
N CYS A 622 -50.47 -1.15 -38.74
CA CYS A 622 -49.85 -1.90 -37.65
C CYS A 622 -50.84 -2.91 -37.07
N THR A 623 -50.49 -4.20 -37.08
CA THR A 623 -51.36 -5.26 -36.54
C THR A 623 -51.45 -5.24 -35.01
N LYS A 624 -50.58 -4.50 -34.31
CA LYS A 624 -50.57 -4.41 -32.84
C LYS A 624 -51.40 -3.23 -32.33
N CYS A 625 -51.14 -2.02 -32.82
CA CYS A 625 -51.80 -0.82 -32.30
C CYS A 625 -52.97 -0.31 -33.17
N GLY A 626 -53.16 -0.81 -34.39
CA GLY A 626 -54.21 -0.35 -35.32
C GLY A 626 -53.98 1.04 -35.92
N ASP A 627 -53.44 1.99 -35.15
CA ASP A 627 -53.27 3.38 -35.56
C ASP A 627 -51.97 3.67 -36.30
N GLY A 628 -50.94 2.84 -36.06
CA GLY A 628 -49.64 2.99 -36.68
C GLY A 628 -49.56 2.41 -38.09
N ILE A 629 -48.48 2.73 -38.80
CA ILE A 629 -48.07 2.05 -40.04
C ILE A 629 -46.66 1.49 -39.92
N TYR A 630 -46.37 0.41 -40.64
CA TYR A 630 -45.02 -0.14 -40.74
C TYR A 630 -44.18 0.63 -41.75
N LEU A 631 -43.04 1.15 -41.31
CA LEU A 631 -42.10 1.92 -42.10
C LEU A 631 -40.71 1.30 -42.11
N LYS A 632 -39.95 1.61 -43.17
CA LYS A 632 -38.59 1.12 -43.34
C LYS A 632 -37.62 1.85 -42.41
N VAL A 633 -36.92 1.12 -41.55
CA VAL A 633 -35.87 1.65 -40.67
C VAL A 633 -34.65 2.00 -41.54
N ARG A 634 -34.17 3.24 -41.45
CA ARG A 634 -33.01 3.71 -42.22
C ARG A 634 -31.73 3.06 -41.69
N LYS A 635 -30.84 2.59 -42.58
CA LYS A 635 -29.55 1.99 -42.19
C LYS A 635 -28.60 2.98 -41.48
N ASN A 636 -28.77 4.29 -41.72
CA ASN A 636 -27.88 5.33 -41.20
C ASN A 636 -28.14 5.75 -39.74
N ASP A 637 -29.23 5.29 -39.11
CA ASP A 637 -29.42 5.48 -37.66
C ASP A 637 -28.46 4.61 -36.81
N ARG A 638 -27.57 3.83 -37.45
CA ARG A 638 -26.55 3.01 -36.78
C ARG A 638 -25.25 3.73 -36.44
N SER A 639 -25.05 4.96 -36.93
CA SER A 639 -23.75 5.66 -36.90
C SER A 639 -23.79 7.10 -36.38
N GLN A 640 -24.92 7.58 -35.88
CA GLN A 640 -25.03 8.90 -35.23
C GLN A 640 -25.74 8.75 -33.88
N GLN A 641 -24.99 8.26 -32.89
CA GLN A 641 -25.16 8.49 -31.45
C GLN A 641 -23.98 7.85 -30.71
#